data_AF-A0A850LYN9-F1
#
_entry.id   AF-A0A850LYN9-F1
#
_cell.length_a   1.000
_cell.length_b   1.000
_cell.length_c   1.000
_cell.angle_alpha   90.00
_cell.angle_beta   90.00
_cell.angle_gamma   90.00
#
_symmetry.space_group_name_H-M   'P 1'
#
loop_
_entity.id
_entity.type
_entity.pdbx_description
1 polymer ?
#
loop_
_entity_poly.entity_id
_entity_poly.type
_entity_poly.pdbx_seq_one_letter_code
_entity_poly.pdbx_strand_id
1 'polypeptide(L)'
;MPNLSESGSLSQINELFHKAKEEINESNWNSAINALKNAVEISLDKELKEFEGKSYYKLGEIYQFMADLQKSREENFKNFKLAMSNFQKAYSIFIELKNEEKENATLGFISLIKYISEIEKGNEEFLLENAKENFKQAKLTSLKNGNLIDSLEMEILESRALSLLIGEKLIRIDEKADFKQFALEAEKLITNIWKKIMNQQDLSEIFLYFFLANVLEFSTWSIIYLPTKDLNIKEFIIEILNQLGEFVNRYENSNKIIALFYGNAIYAYLNMIFAIQHVHNQVEQKLFFKKAQKWIKKGEVSLTKIKNNPALACFYFTRFTTSVFLIATGFFTRDFKHVLQDLDFSINSASLIFPKIMVINILLYTAGIILAGANNRATPSGQRVDFAQKALHLIDLAISEITVVEGSSYNILNIDRDVLTCAAHAVLGDLIKDNKTKSEHLKIASRIFEKITNYDDRKINDTYFYYHIFLYFASRTGPLLARNSINNSDKIDFYKKTIELLLKSKKMMVPLFHQENLFLIGDIYLKIGKLSNDENILKKSYSAYLDANEYCKNKGYFNLEGSAYVNLAQIDDRLGNFSSAAENYKNAISSFDKAILTLTYTNLGKKIEKLKNYVKAWNIIEIAKSYHANEDHHKAQLNYEQASQILNNLREYKFEAPFYFAWALLEKAERLSKLNNHQEAAATYLVSKNNFQEAIENLRTALSKIRSFKEKDRVLKLIQVAELRANYCSARYQIETARLESKKGNHLFAAELYNKAGSIFENLCQVFRIEREKQELIAIYYLCKAWENMEHANLEQKSSSYAKASDLFEKACNNFPESRMKKLSLGNSLYCSALEFGGLFDKSSDLEEKINFYKKIKMFLREASKNYQMGGFVQDAKWALATTTFFDGIWHLILSDNEIDFSKKNRYLNIATTYLNNALNIFDEAGYNQKRDEVSNYLEMIKDEKEILASALNIIEKPAISESSIGISAPSCPIEISSSVNIGEMQRTDLQTESELDWNKRIHHIYFFMPNGICVYDHSFRTKEEVEPQLVAGGLTGISALIQEVTKSQTKVKIVEQEEMTILLEHGNYTSIALITEENLITLRNKIKELIKDVEDFYQEEFESFSGNLSLFSKIGKFVQKKFEN
;
A
#
# COMPACT_ATOMS: atom_id res chain seq x y z
N MET A 1 13.56 36.15 83.44
CA MET A 1 13.10 36.46 82.08
C MET A 1 13.75 35.50 81.09
N PRO A 2 13.11 34.37 80.73
CA PRO A 2 13.60 33.50 79.63
C PRO A 2 12.70 33.46 78.37
N ASN A 3 11.47 33.98 78.39
CA ASN A 3 10.47 33.70 77.33
C ASN A 3 10.47 34.67 76.12
N LEU A 4 11.44 35.59 76.00
CA LEU A 4 11.50 36.56 74.88
C LEU A 4 12.44 36.14 73.74
N SER A 5 13.41 35.24 73.98
CA SER A 5 14.33 34.75 72.93
C SER A 5 13.76 33.56 72.14
N GLU A 6 12.93 32.72 72.78
CA GLU A 6 12.24 31.61 72.10
C GLU A 6 11.16 32.10 71.14
N SER A 7 10.37 33.12 71.50
CA SER A 7 9.31 33.66 70.64
C SER A 7 9.86 34.36 69.39
N GLY A 8 10.99 35.08 69.51
CA GLY A 8 11.70 35.68 68.38
C GLY A 8 12.27 34.62 67.43
N SER A 9 12.83 33.55 67.98
CA SER A 9 13.40 32.44 67.18
C SER A 9 12.30 31.64 66.45
N LEU A 10 11.13 31.44 67.09
CA LEU A 10 9.97 30.80 66.45
C LEU A 10 9.42 31.64 65.29
N SER A 11 9.33 32.96 65.48
CA SER A 11 8.90 33.89 64.42
C SER A 11 9.84 33.85 63.22
N GLN A 12 11.15 33.84 63.46
CA GLN A 12 12.17 33.74 62.42
C GLN A 12 12.10 32.42 61.64
N ILE A 13 11.92 31.29 62.33
CA ILE A 13 11.75 29.99 61.67
C ILE A 13 10.50 29.99 60.80
N ASN A 14 9.37 30.49 61.30
CA ASN A 14 8.11 30.56 60.54
C ASN A 14 8.23 31.48 59.30
N GLU A 15 8.96 32.60 59.40
CA GLU A 15 9.29 33.45 58.25
C GLU A 15 10.14 32.69 57.21
N LEU A 16 11.10 31.88 57.65
CA LEU A 16 11.90 31.04 56.75
C LEU A 16 11.07 29.96 56.06
N PHE A 17 10.11 29.35 56.75
CA PHE A 17 9.16 28.42 56.14
C PHE A 17 8.21 29.12 55.15
N HIS A 18 7.73 30.32 55.48
CA HIS A 18 6.92 31.13 54.56
C HIS A 18 7.70 31.48 53.31
N LYS A 19 8.92 32.00 53.48
CA LYS A 19 9.84 32.30 52.38
C LYS A 19 10.12 31.06 51.54
N ALA A 20 10.42 29.92 52.16
CA ALA A 20 10.64 28.67 51.43
C ALA A 20 9.41 28.29 50.60
N LYS A 21 8.19 28.45 51.14
CA LYS A 21 6.93 28.19 50.43
C LYS A 21 6.73 29.12 49.23
N GLU A 22 7.00 30.43 49.38
CA GLU A 22 6.92 31.40 48.28
C GLU A 22 7.94 31.08 47.19
N GLU A 23 9.20 30.83 47.56
CA GLU A 23 10.28 30.52 46.63
C GLU A 23 10.03 29.20 45.89
N ILE A 24 9.43 28.19 46.54
CA ILE A 24 8.96 26.96 45.87
C ILE A 24 7.87 27.27 44.83
N ASN A 25 6.93 28.17 45.14
CA ASN A 25 5.86 28.56 44.22
C ASN A 25 6.38 29.40 43.05
N GLU A 26 7.54 30.04 43.19
CA GLU A 26 8.26 30.75 42.14
C GLU A 26 9.33 29.90 41.45
N SER A 27 9.42 28.60 41.77
CA SER A 27 10.42 27.68 41.22
C SER A 27 11.88 28.07 41.53
N ASN A 28 12.15 28.82 42.61
CA ASN A 28 13.48 29.24 43.05
C ASN A 28 14.07 28.29 44.12
N TRP A 29 14.41 27.08 43.67
CA TRP A 29 14.80 25.95 44.55
C TRP A 29 16.00 26.24 45.47
N ASN A 30 17.01 26.95 44.98
CA ASN A 30 18.20 27.27 45.78
C ASN A 30 17.88 28.23 46.93
N SER A 31 17.00 29.22 46.70
CA SER A 31 16.57 30.14 47.75
C SER A 31 15.74 29.41 48.81
N ALA A 32 14.83 28.53 48.38
CA ALA A 32 14.05 27.69 49.28
C ALA A 32 14.93 26.74 50.13
N ILE A 33 15.93 26.09 49.52
CA ILE A 33 16.89 25.23 50.24
C ILE A 33 17.68 26.04 51.26
N ASN A 34 18.17 27.23 50.90
CA ASN A 34 18.92 28.07 51.83
C ASN A 34 18.04 28.53 53.01
N ALA A 35 16.79 28.91 52.75
CA ALA A 35 15.84 29.26 53.81
C ALA A 35 15.62 28.08 54.78
N LEU A 36 15.44 26.87 54.25
CA LEU A 36 15.26 25.67 55.08
C LEU A 36 16.53 25.23 55.81
N LYS A 37 17.73 25.38 55.22
CA LYS A 37 19.00 25.12 55.91
C LYS A 37 19.19 26.08 57.09
N ASN A 38 18.90 27.36 56.90
CA ASN A 38 18.92 28.34 57.98
C ASN A 38 17.89 27.98 59.07
N ALA A 39 16.72 27.45 58.69
CA ALA A 39 15.74 26.97 59.65
C ALA A 39 16.25 25.74 60.44
N VAL A 40 16.99 24.83 59.81
CA VAL A 40 17.68 23.71 60.51
C VAL A 40 18.70 24.25 61.50
N GLU A 41 19.56 25.19 61.09
CA GLU A 41 20.60 25.76 61.96
C GLU A 41 20.01 26.45 63.21
N ILE A 42 18.97 27.28 63.03
CA ILE A 42 18.30 27.94 64.16
C ILE A 42 17.58 26.91 65.04
N SER A 43 16.96 25.88 64.45
CA SER A 43 16.27 24.83 65.20
C SER A 43 17.24 23.99 66.03
N LEU A 44 18.44 23.71 65.51
CA LEU A 44 19.50 23.02 66.23
C LEU A 44 20.07 23.86 67.38
N ASP A 45 20.37 25.15 67.13
CA ASP A 45 20.88 26.08 68.15
C ASP A 45 19.90 26.29 69.32
N LYS A 46 18.59 26.18 69.04
CA LYS A 46 17.51 26.37 70.01
C LYS A 46 16.88 25.07 70.53
N GLU A 47 17.42 23.91 70.17
CA GLU A 47 16.89 22.59 70.54
C GLU A 47 15.40 22.36 70.16
N LEU A 48 14.93 23.03 69.10
CA LEU A 48 13.55 22.97 68.61
C LEU A 48 13.34 21.75 67.70
N LYS A 49 13.29 20.56 68.30
CA LYS A 49 13.20 19.25 67.60
C LYS A 49 12.07 19.15 66.57
N GLU A 50 10.90 19.71 66.84
CA GLU A 50 9.77 19.65 65.89
C GLU A 50 10.06 20.43 64.60
N PHE A 51 10.64 21.62 64.72
CA PHE A 51 11.02 22.45 63.57
C PHE A 51 12.24 21.87 62.83
N GLU A 52 13.20 21.29 63.57
CA GLU A 52 14.32 20.53 63.01
C GLU A 52 13.82 19.40 62.10
N GLY A 53 12.91 18.55 62.60
CA GLY A 53 12.30 17.47 61.84
C GLY A 53 11.54 17.97 60.60
N LYS A 54 10.71 19.02 60.75
CA LYS A 54 9.96 19.62 59.63
C LYS A 54 10.87 20.21 58.56
N SER A 55 11.97 20.85 58.93
CA SER A 55 12.93 21.41 57.97
C SER A 55 13.67 20.32 57.20
N TYR A 56 14.13 19.26 57.87
CA TYR A 56 14.72 18.11 57.19
C TYR A 56 13.72 17.42 56.26
N TYR A 57 12.47 17.23 56.69
CA TYR A 57 11.42 16.65 55.86
C TYR A 57 11.17 17.47 54.59
N LYS A 58 11.01 18.80 54.71
CA LYS A 58 10.82 19.69 53.56
C LYS A 58 12.05 19.77 52.65
N LEU A 59 13.27 19.71 53.20
CA LEU A 59 14.50 19.57 52.39
C LEU A 59 14.49 18.26 51.60
N GLY A 60 14.04 17.16 52.20
CA GLY A 60 13.86 15.87 51.54
C GLY A 60 12.95 15.96 50.32
N GLU A 61 11.77 16.57 50.48
CA GLU A 61 10.80 16.77 49.39
C GLU A 61 11.40 17.59 48.23
N ILE A 62 12.08 18.70 48.53
CA ILE A 62 12.71 19.54 47.50
C ILE A 62 13.83 18.79 46.79
N TYR A 63 14.71 18.09 47.51
CA TYR A 63 15.81 17.35 46.88
C TYR A 63 15.29 16.19 46.02
N GLN A 64 14.22 15.51 46.43
CA GLN A 64 13.60 14.47 45.60
C GLN A 64 13.02 15.09 44.33
N PHE A 65 12.24 16.18 44.46
CA PHE A 65 11.70 16.89 43.31
C PHE A 65 12.81 17.39 42.38
N MET A 66 13.88 17.96 42.93
CA MET A 66 15.04 18.40 42.15
C MET A 66 15.76 17.25 41.45
N ALA A 67 15.79 16.04 42.03
CA ALA A 67 16.38 14.86 41.40
C ALA A 67 15.69 14.57 40.06
N ASP A 68 14.35 14.62 40.03
CA ASP A 68 13.54 14.44 38.80
C ASP A 68 13.81 15.52 37.73
N LEU A 69 14.42 16.66 38.10
CA LEU A 69 14.71 17.78 37.20
C LEU A 69 16.19 17.90 36.77
N GLN A 70 17.09 17.00 37.20
CA GLN A 70 18.53 17.12 36.90
C GLN A 70 18.95 16.58 35.54
N LYS A 71 19.83 17.30 34.84
CA LYS A 71 20.25 16.96 33.46
C LYS A 71 21.29 15.85 33.36
N SER A 72 21.87 15.43 34.49
CA SER A 72 22.91 14.41 34.54
C SER A 72 22.60 13.34 35.58
N ARG A 73 23.03 12.10 35.30
CA ARG A 73 22.85 10.96 36.21
C ARG A 73 23.58 11.17 37.54
N GLU A 74 24.72 11.83 37.51
CA GLU A 74 25.51 12.15 38.71
C GLU A 74 24.77 13.14 39.63
N GLU A 75 24.23 14.23 39.09
CA GLU A 75 23.46 15.21 39.86
C GLU A 75 22.12 14.65 40.35
N ASN A 76 21.44 13.87 39.51
CA ASN A 76 20.22 13.15 39.88
C ASN A 76 20.47 12.22 41.09
N PHE A 77 21.49 11.37 41.00
CA PHE A 77 21.85 10.45 42.08
C PHE A 77 22.31 11.18 43.35
N LYS A 78 23.05 12.29 43.19
CA LYS A 78 23.43 13.17 44.30
C LYS A 78 22.19 13.72 45.02
N ASN A 79 21.20 14.21 44.29
CA ASN A 79 19.97 14.75 44.87
C ASN A 79 19.12 13.65 45.53
N PHE A 80 19.01 12.45 44.94
CA PHE A 80 18.34 11.33 45.62
C PHE A 80 19.04 10.92 46.92
N LYS A 81 20.39 10.91 46.95
CA LYS A 81 21.15 10.69 48.19
C LYS A 81 20.89 11.78 49.24
N LEU A 82 20.84 13.04 48.81
CA LEU A 82 20.51 14.15 49.70
C LEU A 82 19.08 14.03 50.22
N ALA A 83 18.11 13.72 49.37
CA ALA A 83 16.72 13.49 49.77
C ALA A 83 16.63 12.37 50.80
N MET A 84 17.24 11.21 50.50
CA MET A 84 17.30 10.05 51.39
C MET A 84 17.89 10.41 52.76
N SER A 85 19.03 11.10 52.78
CA SER A 85 19.69 11.49 54.03
C SER A 85 18.84 12.45 54.87
N ASN A 86 18.17 13.41 54.23
CA ASN A 86 17.29 14.35 54.93
C ASN A 86 16.04 13.62 55.49
N PHE A 87 15.43 12.73 54.71
CA PHE A 87 14.33 11.91 55.21
C PHE A 87 14.76 10.98 56.34
N GLN A 88 15.94 10.34 56.28
CA GLN A 88 16.43 9.52 57.40
C GLN A 88 16.60 10.32 58.70
N LYS A 89 17.10 11.56 58.62
CA LYS A 89 17.21 12.47 59.78
C LYS A 89 15.83 12.91 60.30
N ALA A 90 14.92 13.26 59.41
CA ALA A 90 13.55 13.60 59.78
C ALA A 90 12.85 12.41 60.47
N TYR A 91 13.04 11.20 59.96
CA TYR A 91 12.49 9.97 60.51
C TYR A 91 12.93 9.73 61.95
N SER A 92 14.25 9.80 62.24
CA SER A 92 14.76 9.64 63.60
C SER A 92 14.15 10.65 64.58
N ILE A 93 13.99 11.91 64.14
CA ILE A 93 13.41 12.96 64.97
C ILE A 93 11.91 12.73 65.20
N PHE A 94 11.16 12.34 64.17
CA PHE A 94 9.71 12.12 64.32
C PHE A 94 9.36 10.89 65.15
N ILE A 95 10.21 9.86 65.15
CA ILE A 95 10.09 8.75 66.11
C ILE A 95 10.26 9.26 67.54
N GLU A 96 11.31 10.05 67.82
CA GLU A 96 11.55 10.63 69.15
C GLU A 96 10.37 11.48 69.61
N LEU A 97 9.78 12.25 68.69
CA LEU A 97 8.61 13.09 68.94
C LEU A 97 7.28 12.33 68.97
N LYS A 98 7.27 11.02 68.68
CA LYS A 98 6.06 10.19 68.52
C LYS A 98 5.05 10.79 67.52
N ASN A 99 5.55 11.44 66.48
CA ASN A 99 4.72 12.01 65.42
C ASN A 99 4.45 10.95 64.36
N GLU A 100 3.45 10.10 64.62
CA GLU A 100 3.09 8.97 63.74
C GLU A 100 2.80 9.41 62.29
N GLU A 101 2.21 10.59 62.10
CA GLU A 101 1.92 11.14 60.77
C GLU A 101 3.20 11.31 59.95
N LYS A 102 4.16 12.06 60.50
CA LYS A 102 5.42 12.35 59.80
C LYS A 102 6.39 11.19 59.81
N GLU A 103 6.31 10.29 60.80
CA GLU A 103 7.03 9.02 60.80
C GLU A 103 6.67 8.19 59.56
N ASN A 104 5.37 7.90 59.39
CA ASN A 104 4.88 7.13 58.25
C ASN A 104 5.16 7.83 56.91
N ALA A 105 4.92 9.15 56.82
CA ALA A 105 5.21 9.90 55.59
C ALA A 105 6.69 9.77 55.16
N THR A 106 7.60 9.86 56.13
CA THR A 106 9.04 9.78 55.88
C THR A 106 9.49 8.38 55.47
N LEU A 107 8.94 7.33 56.09
CA LEU A 107 9.16 5.94 55.66
C LEU A 107 8.64 5.66 54.25
N GLY A 108 7.49 6.24 53.91
CA GLY A 108 6.92 6.19 52.56
C GLY A 108 7.89 6.77 51.53
N PHE A 109 8.42 7.97 51.78
CA PHE A 109 9.42 8.61 50.91
C PHE A 109 10.72 7.81 50.80
N ILE A 110 11.24 7.31 51.92
CA ILE A 110 12.45 6.47 51.92
C ILE A 110 12.24 5.24 51.04
N SER A 111 11.11 4.54 51.19
CA SER A 111 10.81 3.33 50.41
C SER A 111 10.65 3.65 48.92
N LEU A 112 9.95 4.73 48.59
CA LEU A 112 9.75 5.18 47.21
C LEU A 112 11.08 5.60 46.55
N ILE A 113 11.93 6.35 47.24
CA ILE A 113 13.24 6.78 46.69
C ILE A 113 14.17 5.57 46.53
N LYS A 114 14.16 4.59 47.45
CA LYS A 114 14.95 3.36 47.28
C LYS A 114 14.58 2.64 45.99
N TYR A 115 13.28 2.55 45.69
CA TYR A 115 12.80 1.99 44.43
C TYR A 115 13.25 2.81 43.21
N ILE A 116 12.97 4.12 43.19
CA ILE A 116 13.25 4.97 42.00
C ILE A 116 14.75 5.10 41.72
N SER A 117 15.56 5.30 42.76
CA SER A 117 16.99 5.62 42.62
C SER A 117 17.89 4.40 42.45
N GLU A 118 17.40 3.20 42.78
CA GLU A 118 18.16 1.94 42.82
C GLU A 118 19.48 2.04 43.62
N ILE A 119 19.60 3.00 44.56
CA ILE A 119 20.81 3.20 45.38
C ILE A 119 21.11 1.95 46.23
N GLU A 120 20.06 1.26 46.67
CA GLU A 120 20.13 0.03 47.47
C GLU A 120 19.37 -1.10 46.76
N LYS A 121 19.94 -2.31 46.73
CA LYS A 121 19.24 -3.49 46.22
C LYS A 121 18.21 -3.98 47.24
N GLY A 122 16.96 -4.14 46.83
CA GLY A 122 15.86 -4.66 47.65
C GLY A 122 14.78 -5.32 46.80
N ASN A 123 13.78 -5.94 47.42
CA ASN A 123 12.60 -6.45 46.71
C ASN A 123 11.74 -5.24 46.27
N GLU A 124 11.72 -4.95 44.97
CA GLU A 124 11.09 -3.76 44.40
C GLU A 124 9.59 -3.68 44.69
N GLU A 125 8.90 -4.82 44.64
CA GLU A 125 7.48 -4.93 44.96
C GLU A 125 7.22 -4.57 46.43
N PHE A 126 8.02 -5.13 47.33
CA PHE A 126 7.94 -4.84 48.76
C PHE A 126 8.18 -3.36 49.07
N LEU A 127 9.15 -2.72 48.39
CA LEU A 127 9.42 -1.29 48.57
C LEU A 127 8.21 -0.43 48.19
N LEU A 128 7.53 -0.77 47.08
CA LEU A 128 6.34 -0.05 46.62
C LEU A 128 5.11 -0.33 47.48
N GLU A 129 4.89 -1.57 47.91
CA GLU A 129 3.82 -1.91 48.87
C GLU A 129 4.02 -1.18 50.20
N ASN A 130 5.24 -1.18 50.71
CA ASN A 130 5.59 -0.46 51.94
C ASN A 130 5.39 1.04 51.76
N ALA A 131 5.83 1.63 50.64
CA ALA A 131 5.60 3.06 50.36
C ALA A 131 4.09 3.39 50.36
N LYS A 132 3.29 2.60 49.63
CA LYS A 132 1.83 2.77 49.53
C LYS A 132 1.16 2.73 50.90
N GLU A 133 1.44 1.71 51.71
CA GLU A 133 0.80 1.54 53.01
C GLU A 133 1.22 2.64 53.99
N ASN A 134 2.50 3.04 54.01
CA ASN A 134 2.97 4.14 54.85
C ASN A 134 2.30 5.48 54.48
N PHE A 135 2.19 5.83 53.19
CA PHE A 135 1.46 7.03 52.78
C PHE A 135 -0.02 6.98 53.15
N LYS A 136 -0.65 5.82 53.02
CA LYS A 136 -2.04 5.62 53.44
C LYS A 136 -2.23 5.83 54.94
N GLN A 137 -1.33 5.30 55.78
CA GLN A 137 -1.39 5.53 57.23
C GLN A 137 -1.16 7.00 57.58
N ALA A 138 -0.16 7.65 56.97
CA ALA A 138 0.08 9.08 57.13
C ALA A 138 -1.16 9.91 56.76
N LYS A 139 -1.78 9.62 55.60
CA LYS A 139 -3.03 10.26 55.14
C LYS A 139 -4.15 10.15 56.17
N LEU A 140 -4.36 8.95 56.74
CA LEU A 140 -5.41 8.71 57.74
C LEU A 140 -5.15 9.49 59.03
N THR A 141 -3.89 9.58 59.46
CA THR A 141 -3.49 10.34 60.64
C THR A 141 -3.63 11.86 60.41
N SER A 142 -3.17 12.40 59.27
CA SER A 142 -3.38 13.82 58.92
C SER A 142 -4.86 14.19 58.90
N LEU A 143 -5.71 13.30 58.38
CA LEU A 143 -7.16 13.53 58.33
C LEU A 143 -7.78 13.57 59.72
N LYS A 144 -7.36 12.67 60.63
CA LYS A 144 -7.78 12.68 62.05
C LYS A 144 -7.34 13.97 62.75
N ASN A 145 -6.17 14.50 62.40
CA ASN A 145 -5.62 15.74 62.94
C ASN A 145 -6.23 17.01 62.33
N GLY A 146 -7.12 16.90 61.34
CA GLY A 146 -7.71 18.05 60.64
C GLY A 146 -6.81 18.70 59.58
N ASN A 147 -5.65 18.11 59.27
CA ASN A 147 -4.68 18.62 58.30
C ASN A 147 -5.08 18.19 56.88
N LEU A 148 -6.02 18.91 56.27
CA LEU A 148 -6.59 18.55 54.96
C LEU A 148 -5.58 18.59 53.80
N ILE A 149 -4.62 19.53 53.83
CA ILE A 149 -3.58 19.66 52.79
C ILE A 149 -2.60 18.48 52.89
N ASP A 150 -2.04 18.23 54.07
CA ASP A 150 -1.12 17.11 54.30
C ASP A 150 -1.78 15.76 53.97
N SER A 151 -3.07 15.60 54.28
CA SER A 151 -3.84 14.42 53.88
C SER A 151 -3.92 14.26 52.35
N LEU A 152 -4.14 15.36 51.60
CA LEU A 152 -4.15 15.35 50.14
C LEU A 152 -2.76 15.07 49.55
N GLU A 153 -1.70 15.64 50.11
CA GLU A 153 -0.32 15.38 49.73
C GLU A 153 0.03 13.89 49.86
N MET A 154 -0.36 13.26 50.98
CA MET A 154 -0.14 11.83 51.20
C MET A 154 -1.00 10.96 50.28
N GLU A 155 -2.23 11.35 49.98
CA GLU A 155 -3.10 10.63 49.02
C GLU A 155 -2.53 10.66 47.60
N ILE A 156 -1.90 11.77 47.18
CA ILE A 156 -1.18 11.87 45.90
C ILE A 156 -0.02 10.87 45.85
N LEU A 157 0.77 10.77 46.92
CA LEU A 157 1.92 9.86 46.99
C LEU A 157 1.51 8.39 47.10
N GLU A 158 0.45 8.08 47.86
CA GLU A 158 -0.17 6.75 47.90
C GLU A 158 -0.60 6.31 46.50
N SER A 159 -1.28 7.20 45.76
CA SER A 159 -1.72 6.92 44.40
C SER A 159 -0.55 6.73 43.45
N ARG A 160 0.54 7.52 43.58
CA ARG A 160 1.76 7.34 42.78
C ARG A 160 2.44 6.00 43.07
N ALA A 161 2.59 5.63 44.34
CA ALA A 161 3.18 4.35 44.73
C ALA A 161 2.36 3.17 44.19
N LEU A 162 1.02 3.27 44.22
CA LEU A 162 0.12 2.29 43.63
C LEU A 162 0.31 2.18 42.10
N SER A 163 0.42 3.29 41.38
CA SER A 163 0.62 3.28 39.92
C SER A 163 1.96 2.66 39.51
N LEU A 164 3.03 2.93 40.27
CA LEU A 164 4.34 2.29 40.05
C LEU A 164 4.28 0.79 40.36
N LEU A 165 3.57 0.38 41.42
CA LEU A 165 3.37 -1.03 41.77
C LEU A 165 2.61 -1.78 40.67
N ILE A 166 1.57 -1.14 40.12
CA ILE A 166 0.82 -1.65 38.97
C ILE A 166 1.75 -1.83 37.76
N GLY A 167 2.58 -0.83 37.44
CA GLY A 167 3.56 -0.90 36.37
C GLY A 167 4.55 -2.05 36.55
N GLU A 168 5.13 -2.18 37.75
CA GLU A 168 6.08 -3.25 38.09
C GLU A 168 5.47 -4.65 37.90
N LYS A 169 4.24 -4.86 38.39
CA LYS A 169 3.51 -6.12 38.25
C LYS A 169 3.11 -6.42 36.80
N LEU A 170 2.72 -5.40 36.03
CA LEU A 170 2.32 -5.55 34.62
C LEU A 170 3.53 -5.88 33.73
N ILE A 171 4.67 -5.20 33.92
CA ILE A 171 5.88 -5.47 33.12
C ILE A 171 6.42 -6.88 33.41
N ARG A 172 6.29 -7.36 34.66
CA ARG A 172 6.70 -8.71 35.08
C ARG A 172 5.67 -9.80 34.75
N ILE A 173 4.45 -9.43 34.32
CA ILE A 173 3.33 -10.33 34.07
C ILE A 173 3.09 -11.23 35.29
N ASP A 174 2.78 -10.62 36.43
CA ASP A 174 2.37 -11.36 37.62
C ASP A 174 1.00 -12.03 37.38
N GLU A 175 0.99 -13.32 37.02
CA GLU A 175 -0.22 -14.10 36.76
C GLU A 175 -1.18 -14.18 37.96
N LYS A 176 -0.70 -13.86 39.17
CA LYS A 176 -1.50 -13.89 40.40
C LYS A 176 -2.13 -12.53 40.73
N ALA A 177 -1.76 -11.46 40.05
CA ALA A 177 -2.25 -10.12 40.35
C ALA A 177 -3.67 -9.89 39.80
N ASP A 178 -4.58 -9.42 40.65
CA ASP A 178 -5.90 -8.93 40.22
C ASP A 178 -5.78 -7.50 39.67
N PHE A 179 -5.30 -7.39 38.43
CA PHE A 179 -5.10 -6.11 37.77
C PHE A 179 -6.37 -5.27 37.63
N LYS A 180 -7.55 -5.91 37.57
CA LYS A 180 -8.82 -5.20 37.51
C LYS A 180 -9.09 -4.48 38.83
N GLN A 181 -8.88 -5.15 39.96
CA GLN A 181 -9.04 -4.54 41.27
C GLN A 181 -8.05 -3.39 41.48
N PHE A 182 -6.78 -3.58 41.13
CA PHE A 182 -5.76 -2.54 41.25
C PHE A 182 -6.08 -1.31 40.38
N ALA A 183 -6.55 -1.52 39.15
CA ALA A 183 -6.94 -0.41 38.26
C ALA A 183 -8.14 0.38 38.80
N LEU A 184 -9.17 -0.31 39.32
CA LEU A 184 -10.33 0.35 39.94
C LEU A 184 -9.93 1.14 41.20
N GLU A 185 -9.00 0.62 41.99
CA GLU A 185 -8.44 1.33 43.16
C GLU A 185 -7.72 2.61 42.73
N ALA A 186 -6.86 2.53 41.72
CA ALA A 186 -6.11 3.67 41.19
C ALA A 186 -7.02 4.73 40.53
N GLU A 187 -7.98 4.31 39.69
CA GLU A 187 -9.00 5.18 39.10
C GLU A 187 -9.76 5.97 40.17
N LYS A 188 -10.24 5.29 41.21
CA LYS A 188 -10.97 5.91 42.32
C LYS A 188 -10.10 6.92 43.07
N LEU A 189 -8.84 6.60 43.32
CA LEU A 189 -7.88 7.52 43.96
C LEU A 189 -7.65 8.76 43.08
N ILE A 190 -7.33 8.59 41.80
CA ILE A 190 -7.08 9.70 40.87
C ILE A 190 -8.29 10.63 40.79
N THR A 191 -9.49 10.09 40.61
CA THR A 191 -10.72 10.90 40.51
C THR A 191 -11.04 11.64 41.82
N ASN A 192 -10.78 11.03 42.98
CA ASN A 192 -10.98 11.70 44.27
C ASN A 192 -9.97 12.81 44.52
N ILE A 193 -8.68 12.56 44.23
CA ILE A 193 -7.61 13.55 44.32
C ILE A 193 -7.93 14.73 43.40
N TRP A 194 -8.39 14.46 42.18
CA TRP A 194 -8.79 15.49 41.22
C TRP A 194 -9.82 16.46 41.81
N LYS A 195 -10.91 15.93 42.37
CA LYS A 195 -11.98 16.74 43.01
C LYS A 195 -11.44 17.58 44.17
N LYS A 196 -10.53 17.03 44.98
CA LYS A 196 -9.91 17.75 46.10
C LYS A 196 -8.99 18.88 45.62
N ILE A 197 -8.17 18.65 44.59
CA ILE A 197 -7.32 19.68 43.97
C ILE A 197 -8.17 20.81 43.41
N MET A 198 -9.31 20.50 42.77
CA MET A 198 -10.20 21.53 42.24
C MET A 198 -10.90 22.36 43.34
N ASN A 199 -10.98 21.85 44.58
CA ASN A 199 -11.57 22.59 45.70
C ASN A 199 -10.51 23.27 46.61
N GLN A 200 -9.22 23.08 46.37
CA GLN A 200 -8.10 23.60 47.17
C GLN A 200 -7.23 24.55 46.33
N GLN A 201 -6.93 25.76 46.83
CA GLN A 201 -6.13 26.75 46.08
C GLN A 201 -4.63 26.73 46.41
N ASP A 202 -4.22 26.11 47.53
CA ASP A 202 -2.88 26.29 48.11
C ASP A 202 -1.87 25.16 47.85
N LEU A 203 -2.16 24.22 46.94
CA LEU A 203 -1.26 23.08 46.71
C LEU A 203 0.06 23.54 46.02
N SER A 204 1.19 23.00 46.49
CA SER A 204 2.52 23.36 45.97
C SER A 204 2.74 22.84 44.55
N GLU A 205 3.69 23.45 43.81
CA GLU A 205 4.04 23.00 42.46
C GLU A 205 4.57 21.56 42.44
N ILE A 206 5.27 21.15 43.51
CA ILE A 206 5.83 19.79 43.68
C ILE A 206 4.72 18.73 43.65
N PHE A 207 3.66 18.91 44.44
CA PHE A 207 2.58 17.93 44.53
C PHE A 207 1.65 17.94 43.31
N LEU A 208 1.46 19.09 42.67
CA LEU A 208 0.77 19.15 41.37
C LEU A 208 1.55 18.37 40.30
N TYR A 209 2.88 18.49 40.29
CA TYR A 209 3.74 17.69 39.41
C TYR A 209 3.64 16.20 39.73
N PHE A 210 3.76 15.78 41.00
CA PHE A 210 3.66 14.36 41.37
C PHE A 210 2.30 13.77 40.99
N PHE A 211 1.22 14.52 41.15
CA PHE A 211 -0.11 14.08 40.71
C PHE A 211 -0.19 13.90 39.20
N LEU A 212 0.28 14.87 38.41
CA LEU A 212 0.26 14.76 36.95
C LEU A 212 1.18 13.66 36.43
N ALA A 213 2.37 13.49 37.02
CA ALA A 213 3.28 12.38 36.72
C ALA A 213 2.59 11.04 36.98
N ASN A 214 1.90 10.89 38.12
CA ASN A 214 1.09 9.71 38.42
C ASN A 214 -0.04 9.48 37.40
N VAL A 215 -0.79 10.52 37.00
CA VAL A 215 -1.83 10.39 35.96
C VAL A 215 -1.23 9.90 34.65
N LEU A 216 -0.04 10.40 34.26
CA LEU A 216 0.66 9.94 33.06
C LEU A 216 1.12 8.48 33.19
N GLU A 217 1.80 8.13 34.28
CA GLU A 217 2.28 6.79 34.59
C GLU A 217 1.11 5.80 34.56
N PHE A 218 0.06 6.04 35.36
CA PHE A 218 -1.12 5.20 35.41
C PHE A 218 -1.81 5.08 34.05
N SER A 219 -2.01 6.20 33.35
CA SER A 219 -2.61 6.17 32.01
C SER A 219 -1.75 5.35 31.05
N THR A 220 -0.43 5.46 31.12
CA THR A 220 0.49 4.69 30.28
C THR A 220 0.40 3.19 30.61
N TRP A 221 0.44 2.81 31.89
CA TRP A 221 0.34 1.41 32.31
C TRP A 221 -1.02 0.81 31.97
N SER A 222 -2.10 1.52 32.27
CA SER A 222 -3.46 1.04 32.03
C SER A 222 -3.78 0.89 30.54
N ILE A 223 -3.38 1.85 29.72
CA ILE A 223 -3.68 1.86 28.29
C ILE A 223 -2.82 0.83 27.52
N ILE A 224 -1.57 0.64 27.95
CA ILE A 224 -0.61 -0.21 27.24
C ILE A 224 -0.63 -1.67 27.76
N TYR A 225 -1.03 -1.94 28.99
CA TYR A 225 -0.86 -3.28 29.58
C TYR A 225 -2.13 -3.90 30.16
N LEU A 226 -3.19 -3.15 30.46
CA LEU A 226 -4.38 -3.80 31.02
C LEU A 226 -5.13 -4.61 29.94
N PRO A 227 -5.62 -5.81 30.29
CA PRO A 227 -6.53 -6.58 29.46
C PRO A 227 -7.73 -5.73 28.99
N THR A 228 -7.88 -5.55 27.67
CA THR A 228 -8.89 -4.65 27.09
C THR A 228 -10.34 -5.07 27.36
N LYS A 229 -10.58 -6.26 27.92
CA LYS A 229 -11.91 -6.81 28.20
C LYS A 229 -12.42 -6.51 29.62
N ASP A 230 -11.54 -6.10 30.53
CA ASP A 230 -11.85 -6.10 31.97
C ASP A 230 -12.20 -4.72 32.56
N LEU A 231 -11.97 -3.63 31.80
CA LEU A 231 -12.19 -2.24 32.23
C LEU A 231 -12.86 -1.40 31.13
N ASN A 232 -13.72 -0.45 31.52
CA ASN A 232 -14.29 0.55 30.61
C ASN A 232 -13.28 1.69 30.36
N ILE A 233 -12.11 1.33 29.82
CA ILE A 233 -10.96 2.24 29.58
C ILE A 233 -11.39 3.47 28.76
N LYS A 234 -12.35 3.31 27.85
CA LYS A 234 -12.86 4.41 27.03
C LYS A 234 -13.50 5.52 27.87
N GLU A 235 -14.40 5.17 28.79
CA GLU A 235 -15.07 6.13 29.68
C GLU A 235 -14.07 6.80 30.61
N PHE A 236 -13.15 6.02 31.17
CA PHE A 236 -12.07 6.52 32.02
C PHE A 236 -11.19 7.57 31.31
N ILE A 237 -10.75 7.31 30.06
CA ILE A 237 -9.96 8.29 29.29
C ILE A 237 -10.77 9.55 29.01
N ILE A 238 -12.08 9.44 28.69
CA ILE A 238 -12.95 10.61 28.47
C ILE A 238 -13.04 11.45 29.75
N GLU A 239 -13.22 10.82 30.90
CA GLU A 239 -13.27 11.50 32.18
C GLU A 239 -11.97 12.26 32.46
N ILE A 240 -10.81 11.61 32.29
CA ILE A 240 -9.50 12.28 32.47
C ILE A 240 -9.31 13.42 31.48
N LEU A 241 -9.71 13.26 30.21
CA LEU A 241 -9.60 14.32 29.20
C LEU A 241 -10.40 15.56 29.60
N ASN A 242 -11.62 15.37 30.14
CA ASN A 242 -12.45 16.47 30.62
C ASN A 242 -11.79 17.15 31.84
N GLN A 243 -11.38 16.34 32.81
CA GLN A 243 -10.66 16.75 34.01
C GLN A 243 -9.42 17.61 33.64
N LEU A 244 -8.51 17.11 32.80
CA LEU A 244 -7.32 17.83 32.33
C LEU A 244 -7.65 19.17 31.67
N GLY A 245 -8.77 19.25 30.95
CA GLY A 245 -9.26 20.51 30.39
C GLY A 245 -9.57 21.56 31.46
N GLU A 246 -10.25 21.16 32.53
CA GLU A 246 -10.52 22.06 33.67
C GLU A 246 -9.22 22.50 34.36
N PHE A 247 -8.28 21.57 34.56
CA PHE A 247 -7.00 21.84 35.20
C PHE A 247 -6.15 22.83 34.42
N VAL A 248 -5.95 22.59 33.12
CA VAL A 248 -5.12 23.47 32.29
C VAL A 248 -5.72 24.87 32.22
N ASN A 249 -7.05 24.99 32.16
CA ASN A 249 -7.73 26.29 32.19
C ASN A 249 -7.58 27.00 33.55
N ARG A 250 -7.68 26.28 34.67
CA ARG A 250 -7.54 26.85 36.02
C ARG A 250 -6.16 27.46 36.25
N TYR A 251 -5.10 26.76 35.80
CA TYR A 251 -3.72 27.14 36.08
C TYR A 251 -3.05 27.92 34.92
N GLU A 252 -3.77 28.25 33.84
CA GLU A 252 -3.22 28.91 32.62
C GLU A 252 -2.49 30.23 32.94
N ASN A 253 -2.98 30.99 33.93
CA ASN A 253 -2.41 32.27 34.36
C ASN A 253 -1.66 32.20 35.70
N SER A 254 -1.36 31.00 36.20
CA SER A 254 -0.64 30.82 37.46
C SER A 254 0.88 30.73 37.27
N ASN A 255 1.65 30.88 38.36
CA ASN A 255 3.10 30.68 38.36
C ASN A 255 3.52 29.19 38.38
N LYS A 256 2.56 28.24 38.27
CA LYS A 256 2.80 26.78 38.31
C LYS A 256 3.24 26.24 36.94
N ILE A 257 4.38 26.73 36.45
CA ILE A 257 4.85 26.55 35.06
C ILE A 257 5.09 25.06 34.72
N ILE A 258 5.68 24.28 35.63
CA ILE A 258 6.01 22.87 35.42
C ILE A 258 4.72 22.04 35.37
N ALA A 259 3.78 22.30 36.29
CA ALA A 259 2.50 21.60 36.32
C ALA A 259 1.66 21.89 35.06
N LEU A 260 1.60 23.15 34.60
CA LEU A 260 0.90 23.52 33.37
C LEU A 260 1.51 22.84 32.13
N PHE A 261 2.85 22.74 32.08
CA PHE A 261 3.55 22.05 31.01
C PHE A 261 3.19 20.55 30.95
N TYR A 262 3.21 19.86 32.09
CA TYR A 262 2.79 18.46 32.17
C TYR A 262 1.32 18.27 31.81
N GLY A 263 0.43 19.14 32.32
CA GLY A 263 -0.98 19.10 31.97
C GLY A 263 -1.20 19.16 30.46
N ASN A 264 -0.52 20.08 29.76
CA ASN A 264 -0.57 20.17 28.29
C ASN A 264 -0.01 18.92 27.60
N ALA A 265 1.10 18.37 28.07
CA ALA A 265 1.73 17.17 27.50
C ALA A 265 0.82 15.93 27.63
N ILE A 266 0.27 15.70 28.82
CA ILE A 266 -0.64 14.58 29.11
C ILE A 266 -1.93 14.73 28.31
N TYR A 267 -2.46 15.95 28.24
CA TYR A 267 -3.68 16.20 27.47
C TYR A 267 -3.46 15.94 25.97
N ALA A 268 -2.29 16.29 25.44
CA ALA A 268 -1.92 15.93 24.08
C ALA A 268 -1.82 14.41 23.91
N TYR A 269 -1.13 13.73 24.82
CA TYR A 269 -0.92 12.28 24.81
C TYR A 269 -2.25 11.52 24.82
N LEU A 270 -3.17 11.86 25.74
CA LEU A 270 -4.46 11.17 25.84
C LEU A 270 -5.38 11.44 24.65
N ASN A 271 -5.37 12.66 24.08
CA ASN A 271 -6.13 12.92 22.84
C ASN A 271 -5.60 12.04 21.69
N MET A 272 -4.26 11.91 21.58
CA MET A 272 -3.62 11.06 20.57
C MET A 272 -4.02 9.59 20.78
N ILE A 273 -3.87 9.06 21.99
CA ILE A 273 -4.20 7.67 22.30
C ILE A 273 -5.70 7.38 22.07
N PHE A 274 -6.58 8.28 22.52
CA PHE A 274 -8.02 8.12 22.34
C PHE A 274 -8.38 8.07 20.84
N ALA A 275 -7.75 8.92 20.03
CA ALA A 275 -7.87 8.88 18.58
C ALA A 275 -7.48 7.50 18.01
N ILE A 276 -6.37 6.95 18.47
CA ILE A 276 -5.79 5.70 17.95
C ILE A 276 -6.65 4.48 18.33
N GLN A 277 -7.11 4.40 19.58
CA GLN A 277 -7.75 3.19 20.11
C GLN A 277 -9.27 3.19 20.03
N HIS A 278 -9.92 4.34 20.18
CA HIS A 278 -11.37 4.43 20.40
C HIS A 278 -12.13 5.21 19.33
N VAL A 279 -11.43 5.97 18.49
CA VAL A 279 -12.06 6.73 17.41
C VAL A 279 -11.92 5.97 16.09
N HIS A 280 -13.04 5.51 15.58
CA HIS A 280 -13.10 4.65 14.40
C HIS A 280 -13.44 5.38 13.10
N ASN A 281 -13.98 6.60 13.20
CA ASN A 281 -14.25 7.45 12.05
C ASN A 281 -13.02 8.30 11.73
N GLN A 282 -12.55 8.28 10.49
CA GLN A 282 -11.32 8.98 10.09
C GLN A 282 -11.37 10.50 10.30
N VAL A 283 -12.55 11.12 10.10
CA VAL A 283 -12.75 12.56 10.27
C VAL A 283 -12.69 12.94 11.75
N GLU A 284 -13.34 12.14 12.59
CA GLU A 284 -13.31 12.32 14.04
C GLU A 284 -11.89 12.10 14.59
N GLN A 285 -11.19 11.06 14.12
CA GLN A 285 -9.83 10.74 14.54
C GLN A 285 -8.88 11.91 14.30
N LYS A 286 -9.02 12.58 13.15
CA LYS A 286 -8.28 13.79 12.81
C LYS A 286 -8.56 14.95 13.77
N LEU A 287 -9.79 15.12 14.25
CA LEU A 287 -10.11 16.18 15.22
C LEU A 287 -9.33 15.98 16.52
N PHE A 288 -9.22 14.74 17.00
CA PHE A 288 -8.43 14.42 18.18
C PHE A 288 -6.92 14.61 17.95
N PHE A 289 -6.35 14.21 16.81
CA PHE A 289 -4.94 14.51 16.52
C PHE A 289 -4.66 16.02 16.40
N LYS A 290 -5.59 16.81 15.83
CA LYS A 290 -5.49 18.28 15.82
C LYS A 290 -5.55 18.87 17.23
N LYS A 291 -6.40 18.33 18.12
CA LYS A 291 -6.42 18.71 19.53
C LYS A 291 -5.07 18.39 20.19
N ALA A 292 -4.52 17.20 19.96
CA ALA A 292 -3.20 16.83 20.48
C ALA A 292 -2.10 17.82 20.01
N GLN A 293 -2.08 18.15 18.72
CA GLN A 293 -1.13 19.13 18.16
C GLN A 293 -1.30 20.54 18.75
N LYS A 294 -2.55 20.98 18.98
CA LYS A 294 -2.84 22.26 19.64
C LYS A 294 -2.26 22.30 21.05
N TRP A 295 -2.41 21.22 21.82
CA TRP A 295 -1.91 21.14 23.19
C TRP A 295 -0.38 21.01 23.26
N ILE A 296 0.24 20.30 22.31
CA ILE A 296 1.70 20.32 22.13
C ILE A 296 2.18 21.77 21.97
N LYS A 297 1.59 22.54 21.03
CA LYS A 297 1.96 23.96 20.82
C LYS A 297 1.76 24.84 22.05
N LYS A 298 0.71 24.60 22.84
CA LYS A 298 0.52 25.29 24.12
C LYS A 298 1.64 24.97 25.12
N GLY A 299 2.06 23.70 25.20
CA GLY A 299 3.22 23.29 26.01
C GLY A 299 4.54 23.93 25.54
N GLU A 300 4.71 24.15 24.24
CA GLU A 300 5.93 24.78 23.68
C GLU A 300 6.18 26.20 24.23
N VAL A 301 5.11 26.95 24.52
CA VAL A 301 5.22 28.30 25.09
C VAL A 301 5.95 28.26 26.44
N SER A 302 5.74 27.21 27.23
CA SER A 302 6.37 27.03 28.54
C SER A 302 7.83 26.54 28.46
N LEU A 303 8.30 26.04 27.31
CA LEU A 303 9.67 25.52 27.15
C LEU A 303 10.75 26.57 27.45
N THR A 304 10.48 27.84 27.10
CA THR A 304 11.40 28.96 27.33
C THR A 304 11.68 29.21 28.82
N LYS A 305 10.75 28.82 29.69
CA LYS A 305 10.82 29.05 31.14
C LYS A 305 11.39 27.86 31.92
N ILE A 306 11.23 26.64 31.40
CA ILE A 306 11.57 25.38 32.12
C ILE A 306 13.04 24.96 31.95
N LYS A 307 13.78 25.51 30.96
CA LYS A 307 15.21 25.27 30.67
C LYS A 307 15.67 23.79 30.66
N ASN A 308 15.68 23.13 29.49
CA ASN A 308 16.31 21.80 29.23
C ASN A 308 16.20 20.76 30.37
N ASN A 309 15.00 20.64 30.94
CA ASN A 309 14.70 19.80 32.08
C ASN A 309 14.39 18.36 31.60
N PRO A 310 14.87 17.28 32.25
CA PRO A 310 14.44 15.91 31.98
C PRO A 310 12.92 15.74 31.95
N ALA A 311 12.18 16.58 32.68
CA ALA A 311 10.72 16.64 32.64
C ALA A 311 10.14 16.93 31.23
N LEU A 312 10.97 17.46 30.30
CA LEU A 312 10.61 17.64 28.90
C LEU A 312 10.54 16.33 28.10
N ALA A 313 11.08 15.22 28.63
CA ALA A 313 11.09 13.93 27.94
C ALA A 313 9.68 13.47 27.54
N CYS A 314 8.73 13.50 28.47
CA CYS A 314 7.34 13.07 28.21
C CYS A 314 6.67 13.90 27.10
N PHE A 315 6.95 15.20 27.06
CA PHE A 315 6.45 16.11 26.05
C PHE A 315 7.05 15.81 24.67
N TYR A 316 8.37 15.67 24.61
CA TYR A 316 9.08 15.36 23.37
C TYR A 316 8.74 13.98 22.81
N PHE A 317 8.58 12.99 23.69
CA PHE A 317 8.04 11.69 23.35
C PHE A 317 6.64 11.82 22.73
N THR A 318 5.72 12.51 23.40
CA THR A 318 4.36 12.73 22.90
C THR A 318 4.34 13.48 21.57
N ARG A 319 5.23 14.47 21.39
CA ARG A 319 5.42 15.21 20.14
C ARG A 319 5.89 14.29 19.02
N PHE A 320 6.83 13.40 19.31
CA PHE A 320 7.31 12.38 18.39
C PHE A 320 6.23 11.39 17.99
N THR A 321 5.58 10.74 18.95
CA THR A 321 4.54 9.75 18.67
C THR A 321 3.38 10.38 17.89
N THR A 322 2.92 11.57 18.29
CA THR A 322 1.83 12.27 17.59
C THR A 322 2.22 12.57 16.14
N SER A 323 3.46 12.99 15.90
CA SER A 323 3.97 13.27 14.54
C SER A 323 4.05 12.00 13.69
N VAL A 324 4.53 10.88 14.24
CA VAL A 324 4.58 9.58 13.54
C VAL A 324 3.18 9.10 13.16
N PHE A 325 2.21 9.16 14.06
CA PHE A 325 0.84 8.71 13.78
C PHE A 325 0.10 9.65 12.81
N LEU A 326 0.35 10.96 12.87
CA LEU A 326 -0.13 11.89 11.84
C LEU A 326 0.40 11.49 10.46
N ILE A 327 1.70 11.20 10.33
CA ILE A 327 2.29 10.74 9.06
C ILE A 327 1.67 9.41 8.61
N ALA A 328 1.54 8.43 9.52
CA ALA A 328 0.95 7.13 9.21
C ALA A 328 -0.50 7.21 8.73
N THR A 329 -1.27 8.18 9.23
CA THR A 329 -2.66 8.43 8.81
C THR A 329 -2.78 9.36 7.59
N GLY A 330 -1.65 9.72 6.97
CA GLY A 330 -1.60 10.51 5.74
C GLY A 330 -1.55 12.03 5.95
N PHE A 331 -1.30 12.49 7.17
CA PHE A 331 -1.12 13.91 7.52
C PHE A 331 0.37 14.22 7.72
N PHE A 332 0.99 14.86 6.73
CA PHE A 332 2.41 15.22 6.81
C PHE A 332 2.64 16.42 7.75
N THR A 333 3.68 16.36 8.59
CA THR A 333 4.17 17.51 9.37
C THR A 333 5.54 17.95 8.82
N ARG A 334 5.74 19.26 8.63
CA ARG A 334 6.99 19.83 8.09
C ARG A 334 8.19 19.68 9.04
N ASP A 335 7.95 19.36 10.31
CA ASP A 335 8.93 19.48 11.40
C ASP A 335 9.61 18.17 11.80
N PHE A 336 9.40 17.08 11.06
CA PHE A 336 9.79 15.73 11.49
C PHE A 336 11.29 15.56 11.85
N LYS A 337 12.19 16.32 11.22
CA LYS A 337 13.63 16.34 11.56
C LYS A 337 13.90 16.87 12.98
N HIS A 338 13.21 17.94 13.39
CA HIS A 338 13.30 18.48 14.75
C HIS A 338 12.75 17.48 15.76
N VAL A 339 11.66 16.81 15.40
CA VAL A 339 11.01 15.79 16.23
C VAL A 339 11.94 14.59 16.53
N LEU A 340 12.88 14.27 15.64
CA LEU A 340 13.87 13.21 15.89
C LEU A 340 14.94 13.60 16.91
N GLN A 341 15.36 14.87 16.94
CA GLN A 341 16.32 15.39 17.92
C GLN A 341 15.70 15.43 19.32
N ASP A 342 14.43 15.80 19.39
CA ASP A 342 13.65 15.75 20.62
C ASP A 342 13.56 14.35 21.20
N LEU A 343 13.41 13.35 20.33
CA LEU A 343 13.35 11.97 20.75
C LEU A 343 14.67 11.52 21.39
N ASP A 344 15.81 11.91 20.82
CA ASP A 344 17.12 11.61 21.42
C ASP A 344 17.26 12.23 22.81
N PHE A 345 16.80 13.48 22.97
CA PHE A 345 16.73 14.11 24.29
C PHE A 345 15.81 13.33 25.25
N SER A 346 14.62 12.93 24.79
CA SER A 346 13.66 12.17 25.58
C SER A 346 14.21 10.84 26.07
N ILE A 347 14.89 10.10 25.19
CA ILE A 347 15.47 8.80 25.49
C ILE A 347 16.56 8.94 26.56
N ASN A 348 17.49 9.87 26.35
CA ASN A 348 18.58 10.11 27.31
C ASN A 348 18.04 10.53 28.68
N SER A 349 16.97 11.33 28.69
CA SER A 349 16.32 11.81 29.91
C SER A 349 15.51 10.74 30.65
N ALA A 350 14.92 9.77 29.94
CA ALA A 350 14.13 8.70 30.56
C ALA A 350 14.97 7.86 31.54
N SER A 351 16.24 7.62 31.22
CA SER A 351 17.20 6.91 32.08
C SER A 351 17.53 7.60 33.41
N LEU A 352 17.15 8.88 33.56
CA LEU A 352 17.41 9.68 34.75
C LEU A 352 16.24 9.67 35.74
N ILE A 353 15.01 9.42 35.26
CA ILE A 353 13.78 9.63 36.04
C ILE A 353 13.09 8.30 36.38
N PHE A 354 13.29 7.25 35.58
CA PHE A 354 12.62 5.97 35.75
C PHE A 354 13.57 4.84 36.18
N PRO A 355 13.08 3.85 36.95
CA PRO A 355 13.82 2.60 37.23
C PRO A 355 14.20 1.85 35.95
N LYS A 356 15.25 1.03 36.00
CA LYS A 356 15.81 0.33 34.83
C LYS A 356 14.79 -0.50 34.06
N ILE A 357 13.93 -1.24 34.75
CA ILE A 357 12.90 -2.07 34.12
C ILE A 357 11.96 -1.23 33.24
N MET A 358 11.59 -0.04 33.70
CA MET A 358 10.76 0.91 32.96
C MET A 358 11.55 1.55 31.82
N VAL A 359 12.83 1.87 32.02
CA VAL A 359 13.72 2.40 30.97
C VAL A 359 13.86 1.41 29.81
N ILE A 360 14.12 0.13 30.11
CA ILE A 360 14.18 -0.95 29.10
C ILE A 360 12.89 -0.98 28.30
N ASN A 361 11.75 -0.91 28.97
CA ASN A 361 10.46 -0.93 28.32
C ASN A 361 10.23 0.31 27.42
N ILE A 362 10.52 1.51 27.92
CA ILE A 362 10.41 2.75 27.15
C ILE A 362 11.30 2.68 25.92
N LEU A 363 12.53 2.16 26.03
CA LEU A 363 13.46 1.99 24.90
C LEU A 363 12.89 1.04 23.84
N LEU A 364 12.40 -0.14 24.23
CA LEU A 364 11.81 -1.11 23.30
C LEU A 364 10.52 -0.57 22.67
N TYR A 365 9.64 0.06 23.44
CA TYR A 365 8.42 0.69 22.92
C TYR A 365 8.76 1.80 21.93
N THR A 366 9.74 2.64 22.24
CA THR A 366 10.23 3.70 21.35
C THR A 366 10.83 3.12 20.07
N ALA A 367 11.63 2.05 20.18
CA ALA A 367 12.17 1.33 19.04
C ALA A 367 11.04 0.80 18.14
N GLY A 368 9.97 0.24 18.73
CA GLY A 368 8.75 -0.14 18.01
C GLY A 368 8.14 1.01 17.22
N ILE A 369 7.92 2.17 17.85
CA ILE A 369 7.32 3.34 17.15
C ILE A 369 8.20 3.81 15.98
N ILE A 370 9.52 3.92 16.18
CA ILE A 370 10.46 4.28 15.11
C ILE A 370 10.38 3.23 13.98
N LEU A 371 10.34 1.95 14.33
CA LEU A 371 10.31 0.85 13.38
C LEU A 371 8.98 0.75 12.62
N ALA A 372 7.85 1.19 13.21
CA ALA A 372 6.60 1.37 12.48
C ALA A 372 6.78 2.42 11.36
N GLY A 373 7.49 3.51 11.64
CA GLY A 373 7.92 4.48 10.63
C GLY A 373 8.82 3.87 9.55
N ALA A 374 9.74 2.98 9.94
CA ALA A 374 10.63 2.26 9.02
C ALA A 374 9.89 1.23 8.15
N ASN A 375 8.79 0.65 8.64
CA ASN A 375 7.95 -0.27 7.89
C ASN A 375 6.94 0.45 6.98
N ASN A 376 6.62 1.71 7.29
CA ASN A 376 5.72 2.51 6.48
C ASN A 376 6.35 2.86 5.11
N ARG A 377 5.71 2.41 4.03
CA ARG A 377 6.18 2.63 2.66
C ARG A 377 6.04 4.08 2.18
N ALA A 378 5.24 4.90 2.86
CA ALA A 378 5.16 6.33 2.59
C ALA A 378 6.41 7.07 3.08
N THR A 379 7.17 6.49 4.02
CA THR A 379 8.45 7.04 4.47
C THR A 379 9.52 6.85 3.38
N PRO A 380 10.31 7.89 3.04
CA PRO A 380 11.45 7.76 2.11
C PRO A 380 12.40 6.62 2.48
N SER A 381 12.96 5.92 1.48
CA SER A 381 13.81 4.75 1.74
C SER A 381 15.05 5.07 2.58
N GLY A 382 15.69 6.23 2.40
CA GLY A 382 16.82 6.66 3.24
C GLY A 382 16.42 6.80 4.71
N GLN A 383 15.32 7.52 4.97
CA GLN A 383 14.78 7.67 6.33
C GLN A 383 14.35 6.34 6.96
N ARG A 384 13.82 5.40 6.16
CA ARG A 384 13.49 4.05 6.64
C ARG A 384 14.73 3.28 7.11
N VAL A 385 15.87 3.46 6.43
CA VAL A 385 17.16 2.89 6.86
C VAL A 385 17.61 3.54 8.16
N ASP A 386 17.61 4.87 8.24
CA ASP A 386 17.99 5.60 9.46
C ASP A 386 17.13 5.17 10.66
N PHE A 387 15.84 4.96 10.44
CA PHE A 387 14.91 4.50 11.46
C PHE A 387 15.16 3.07 11.91
N ALA A 388 15.42 2.16 10.98
CA ALA A 388 15.76 0.80 11.34
C ALA A 388 17.10 0.72 12.10
N GLN A 389 18.10 1.54 11.73
CA GLN A 389 19.37 1.66 12.45
C GLN A 389 19.18 2.26 13.85
N LYS A 390 18.41 3.34 13.97
CA LYS A 390 18.10 3.96 15.26
C LYS A 390 17.31 3.01 16.16
N ALA A 391 16.36 2.26 15.62
CA ALA A 391 15.65 1.23 16.37
C ALA A 391 16.61 0.15 16.90
N LEU A 392 17.56 -0.34 16.09
CA LEU A 392 18.59 -1.27 16.57
C LEU A 392 19.43 -0.68 17.70
N HIS A 393 19.86 0.58 17.57
CA HIS A 393 20.62 1.25 18.63
C HIS A 393 19.85 1.30 19.96
N LEU A 394 18.54 1.61 19.91
CA LEU A 394 17.70 1.61 21.12
C LEU A 394 17.51 0.22 21.70
N ILE A 395 17.39 -0.80 20.84
CA ILE A 395 17.32 -2.19 21.28
C ILE A 395 18.64 -2.60 21.94
N ASP A 396 19.78 -2.21 21.40
CA ASP A 396 21.10 -2.49 21.98
C ASP A 396 21.28 -1.80 23.34
N LEU A 397 20.83 -0.55 23.48
CA LEU A 397 20.78 0.14 24.78
C LEU A 397 19.89 -0.60 25.77
N ALA A 398 18.70 -1.04 25.34
CA ALA A 398 17.81 -1.83 26.18
C ALA A 398 18.45 -3.16 26.61
N ILE A 399 19.17 -3.85 25.71
CA ILE A 399 19.89 -5.09 26.00
C ILE A 399 20.97 -4.85 27.07
N SER A 400 21.73 -3.76 26.95
CA SER A 400 22.77 -3.43 27.93
C SER A 400 22.19 -3.28 29.35
N GLU A 401 21.01 -2.69 29.48
CA GLU A 401 20.30 -2.59 30.76
C GLU A 401 19.67 -3.94 31.20
N ILE A 402 19.15 -4.76 30.27
CA ILE A 402 18.59 -6.10 30.56
C ILE A 402 19.64 -7.03 31.18
N THR A 403 20.89 -7.00 30.71
CA THR A 403 21.97 -7.85 31.26
C THR A 403 22.27 -7.61 32.74
N VAL A 404 21.81 -6.49 33.29
CA VAL A 404 21.96 -6.12 34.70
C VAL A 404 20.80 -6.65 35.57
N VAL A 405 19.71 -7.12 34.94
CA VAL A 405 18.45 -7.51 35.58
C VAL A 405 18.10 -8.97 35.20
N GLU A 406 18.81 -9.94 35.75
CA GLU A 406 18.60 -11.38 35.46
C GLU A 406 17.35 -11.97 36.14
N GLY A 407 16.58 -12.81 35.43
CA GLY A 407 15.46 -13.60 35.99
C GLY A 407 14.46 -14.14 34.95
N SER A 408 13.70 -15.18 35.28
CA SER A 408 12.65 -15.78 34.40
C SER A 408 11.40 -14.90 34.24
N SER A 409 11.30 -13.82 35.01
CA SER A 409 10.16 -12.90 35.09
C SER A 409 10.09 -11.87 33.95
N TYR A 410 11.02 -11.91 32.98
CA TYR A 410 11.18 -10.90 31.92
C TYR A 410 11.01 -11.46 30.51
N ASN A 411 10.24 -12.54 30.36
CA ASN A 411 10.07 -13.24 29.07
C ASN A 411 9.48 -12.32 27.97
N ILE A 412 8.60 -11.38 28.31
CA ILE A 412 7.97 -10.49 27.33
C ILE A 412 8.96 -9.49 26.71
N LEU A 413 9.86 -8.91 27.52
CA LEU A 413 10.89 -7.98 27.04
C LEU A 413 11.88 -8.69 26.09
N ASN A 414 12.18 -9.97 26.36
CA ASN A 414 12.99 -10.79 25.46
C ASN A 414 12.29 -11.10 24.13
N ILE A 415 10.97 -11.31 24.16
CA ILE A 415 10.16 -11.52 22.95
C ILE A 415 10.09 -10.24 22.12
N ASP A 416 9.82 -9.09 22.75
CA ASP A 416 9.79 -7.78 22.10
C ASP A 416 11.14 -7.45 21.46
N ARG A 417 12.23 -7.64 22.20
CA ARG A 417 13.60 -7.51 21.67
C ARG A 417 13.77 -8.33 20.40
N ASP A 418 13.44 -9.62 20.44
CA ASP A 418 13.65 -10.51 19.30
C ASP A 418 12.82 -10.09 18.08
N VAL A 419 11.55 -9.73 18.27
CA VAL A 419 10.67 -9.28 17.18
C VAL A 419 11.13 -7.96 16.58
N LEU A 420 11.46 -6.97 17.41
CA LEU A 420 11.91 -5.66 16.94
C LEU A 420 13.26 -5.78 16.23
N THR A 421 14.17 -6.60 16.75
CA THR A 421 15.47 -6.89 16.11
C THR A 421 15.27 -7.55 14.74
N CYS A 422 14.39 -8.55 14.67
CA CYS A 422 14.06 -9.25 13.43
C CYS A 422 13.51 -8.29 12.37
N ALA A 423 12.52 -7.47 12.74
CA ALA A 423 11.90 -6.51 11.85
C ALA A 423 12.89 -5.42 11.39
N ALA A 424 13.75 -4.90 12.27
CA ALA A 424 14.76 -3.91 11.92
C ALA A 424 15.78 -4.46 10.91
N HIS A 425 16.32 -5.66 11.16
CA HIS A 425 17.22 -6.31 10.20
C HIS A 425 16.53 -6.66 8.88
N ALA A 426 15.26 -7.07 8.90
CA ALA A 426 14.51 -7.32 7.67
C ALA A 426 14.34 -6.06 6.83
N VAL A 427 14.06 -4.90 7.44
CA VAL A 427 13.98 -3.61 6.74
C VAL A 427 15.33 -3.21 6.16
N LEU A 428 16.41 -3.33 6.93
CA LEU A 428 17.77 -3.03 6.45
C LEU A 428 18.16 -3.94 5.29
N GLY A 429 17.86 -5.23 5.40
CA GLY A 429 18.08 -6.21 4.34
C GLY A 429 17.26 -5.96 3.06
N ASP A 430 16.06 -5.37 3.16
CA ASP A 430 15.25 -4.99 1.98
C ASP A 430 15.78 -3.73 1.28
N LEU A 431 16.40 -2.81 2.01
CA LEU A 431 16.69 -1.45 1.52
C LEU A 431 18.18 -1.14 1.26
N ILE A 432 19.12 -1.79 1.96
CA ILE A 432 20.55 -1.56 1.76
C ILE A 432 20.99 -2.05 0.38
N LYS A 433 21.77 -1.22 -0.32
CA LYS A 433 22.27 -1.51 -1.68
C LYS A 433 23.50 -2.43 -1.69
N ASP A 434 24.34 -2.40 -0.65
CA ASP A 434 25.50 -3.29 -0.56
C ASP A 434 25.07 -4.74 -0.38
N ASN A 435 25.41 -5.61 -1.33
CA ASN A 435 24.95 -7.00 -1.37
C ASN A 435 25.46 -7.83 -0.17
N LYS A 436 26.67 -7.54 0.34
CA LYS A 436 27.24 -8.28 1.47
C LYS A 436 26.47 -7.95 2.76
N THR A 437 26.37 -6.67 3.08
CA THR A 437 25.66 -6.14 4.27
C THR A 437 24.18 -6.52 4.23
N LYS A 438 23.55 -6.43 3.05
CA LYS A 438 22.19 -6.92 2.80
C LYS A 438 22.02 -8.39 3.17
N SER A 439 22.92 -9.25 2.69
CA SER A 439 22.87 -10.69 2.97
C SER A 439 23.03 -10.99 4.46
N GLU A 440 23.92 -10.29 5.15
CA GLU A 440 24.14 -10.45 6.60
C GLU A 440 22.88 -10.10 7.40
N HIS A 441 22.26 -8.95 7.14
CA HIS A 441 21.00 -8.57 7.80
C HIS A 441 19.85 -9.55 7.52
N LEU A 442 19.68 -9.98 6.26
CA LEU A 442 18.64 -10.95 5.91
C LEU A 442 18.84 -12.29 6.61
N LYS A 443 20.08 -12.77 6.75
CA LYS A 443 20.39 -14.01 7.50
C LYS A 443 20.03 -13.89 8.98
N ILE A 444 20.37 -12.76 9.61
CA ILE A 444 20.01 -12.50 11.01
C ILE A 444 18.48 -12.48 11.17
N ALA A 445 17.79 -11.74 10.30
CA ALA A 445 16.34 -11.64 10.32
C ALA A 445 15.66 -13.01 10.11
N SER A 446 16.09 -13.80 9.12
CA SER A 446 15.51 -15.15 8.89
C SER A 446 15.67 -16.07 10.09
N ARG A 447 16.86 -16.12 10.71
CA ARG A 447 17.12 -16.95 11.89
C ARG A 447 16.21 -16.56 13.07
N ILE A 448 16.07 -15.26 13.32
CA ILE A 448 15.21 -14.77 14.41
C ILE A 448 13.73 -14.98 14.06
N PHE A 449 13.32 -14.80 12.80
CA PHE A 449 11.95 -15.03 12.35
C PHE A 449 11.49 -16.48 12.60
N GLU A 450 12.35 -17.47 12.32
CA GLU A 450 12.05 -18.88 12.64
C GLU A 450 11.86 -19.11 14.14
N LYS A 451 12.70 -18.49 14.97
CA LYS A 451 12.53 -18.52 16.43
C LYS A 451 11.19 -17.92 16.85
N ILE A 452 10.83 -16.76 16.29
CA ILE A 452 9.59 -16.04 16.60
C ILE A 452 8.35 -16.86 16.26
N THR A 453 8.33 -17.52 15.09
CA THR A 453 7.18 -18.33 14.65
C THR A 453 6.94 -19.57 15.50
N ASN A 454 7.94 -19.99 16.29
CA ASN A 454 7.90 -21.17 17.16
C ASN A 454 7.67 -20.82 18.64
N TYR A 455 7.40 -19.55 19.00
CA TYR A 455 7.06 -19.21 20.38
C TYR A 455 5.77 -19.95 20.83
N ASP A 456 5.78 -20.52 22.04
CA ASP A 456 4.60 -21.18 22.63
C ASP A 456 3.62 -20.09 23.08
N ASP A 457 2.49 -19.98 22.36
CA ASP A 457 1.42 -19.00 22.63
C ASP A 457 0.91 -19.09 24.09
N ARG A 458 1.01 -20.26 24.76
CA ARG A 458 0.56 -20.42 26.15
C ARG A 458 1.41 -19.64 27.17
N LYS A 459 2.60 -19.16 26.77
CA LYS A 459 3.49 -18.36 27.62
C LYS A 459 3.28 -16.85 27.46
N ILE A 460 2.45 -16.43 26.51
CA ILE A 460 2.15 -15.03 26.24
C ILE A 460 0.65 -14.88 26.39
N ASN A 461 0.20 -14.20 27.43
CA ASN A 461 -1.23 -14.05 27.65
C ASN A 461 -1.83 -13.15 26.54
N ASP A 462 -2.75 -13.73 25.77
CA ASP A 462 -3.41 -13.14 24.60
C ASP A 462 -4.19 -11.84 24.91
N THR A 463 -4.33 -11.45 26.18
CA THR A 463 -5.03 -10.23 26.57
C THR A 463 -4.15 -8.97 26.60
N TYR A 464 -2.83 -9.10 26.50
CA TYR A 464 -1.90 -7.96 26.58
C TYR A 464 -1.69 -7.27 25.24
N PHE A 465 -1.71 -5.93 25.24
CA PHE A 465 -1.52 -5.13 24.02
C PHE A 465 -0.13 -5.29 23.38
N TYR A 466 0.91 -5.64 24.14
CA TYR A 466 2.24 -6.01 23.61
C TYR A 466 2.22 -7.22 22.69
N TYR A 467 1.37 -8.21 22.96
CA TYR A 467 1.26 -9.35 22.06
C TYR A 467 0.69 -8.95 20.68
N HIS A 468 -0.09 -7.87 20.62
CA HIS A 468 -0.52 -7.31 19.33
C HIS A 468 0.62 -6.58 18.59
N ILE A 469 1.46 -5.85 19.32
CA ILE A 469 2.68 -5.24 18.76
C ILE A 469 3.62 -6.33 18.21
N PHE A 470 3.80 -7.42 18.97
CA PHE A 470 4.50 -8.63 18.55
C PHE A 470 3.95 -9.16 17.22
N LEU A 471 2.64 -9.44 17.15
CA LEU A 471 2.01 -9.97 15.93
C LEU A 471 2.11 -9.01 14.75
N TYR A 472 2.02 -7.69 15.00
CA TYR A 472 2.20 -6.67 13.98
C TYR A 472 3.60 -6.76 13.36
N PHE A 473 4.67 -6.59 14.14
CA PHE A 473 6.03 -6.57 13.59
C PHE A 473 6.46 -7.93 13.03
N ALA A 474 6.09 -9.02 13.70
CA ALA A 474 6.36 -10.36 13.19
C ALA A 474 5.69 -10.57 11.81
N SER A 475 4.41 -10.22 11.67
CA SER A 475 3.71 -10.38 10.40
C SER A 475 4.22 -9.47 9.28
N ARG A 476 4.81 -8.30 9.59
CA ARG A 476 5.41 -7.41 8.58
C ARG A 476 6.79 -7.89 8.11
N THR A 477 7.46 -8.74 8.88
CA THR A 477 8.81 -9.23 8.57
C THR A 477 8.80 -10.30 7.45
N GLY A 478 7.92 -11.29 7.52
CA GLY A 478 7.88 -12.39 6.55
C GLY A 478 7.77 -11.94 5.08
N PRO A 479 6.92 -10.95 4.71
CA PRO A 479 6.85 -10.43 3.35
C PRO A 479 8.13 -9.75 2.86
N LEU A 480 8.94 -9.16 3.74
CA LEU A 480 10.25 -8.58 3.40
C LEU A 480 11.26 -9.69 3.10
N LEU A 481 11.28 -10.74 3.93
CA LEU A 481 12.12 -11.93 3.70
C LEU A 481 11.74 -12.65 2.41
N ALA A 482 10.44 -12.86 2.17
CA ALA A 482 9.95 -13.47 0.94
C ALA A 482 10.35 -12.68 -0.30
N ARG A 483 10.25 -11.34 -0.29
CA ARG A 483 10.66 -10.53 -1.46
C ARG A 483 12.15 -10.69 -1.80
N ASN A 484 12.98 -10.85 -0.79
CA ASN A 484 14.44 -10.97 -0.93
C ASN A 484 14.92 -12.42 -1.06
N SER A 485 14.01 -13.40 -1.05
CA SER A 485 14.34 -14.81 -1.28
C SER A 485 14.47 -15.10 -2.78
N ILE A 486 15.40 -15.98 -3.15
CA ILE A 486 15.62 -16.37 -4.56
C ILE A 486 14.62 -17.46 -4.96
N ASN A 487 14.46 -18.49 -4.13
CA ASN A 487 13.63 -19.66 -4.41
C ASN A 487 12.14 -19.40 -4.10
N ASN A 488 11.25 -19.87 -4.97
CA ASN A 488 9.81 -19.77 -4.76
C ASN A 488 9.30 -20.59 -3.57
N SER A 489 9.95 -21.71 -3.19
CA SER A 489 9.56 -22.48 -2.00
C SER A 489 9.69 -21.64 -0.73
N ASP A 490 10.83 -20.95 -0.57
CA ASP A 490 11.14 -20.17 0.62
C ASP A 490 10.21 -18.96 0.71
N LYS A 491 9.88 -18.34 -0.43
CA LYS A 491 8.85 -17.29 -0.51
C LYS A 491 7.52 -17.76 0.05
N ILE A 492 7.07 -18.92 -0.40
CA ILE A 492 5.79 -19.50 0.01
C ILE A 492 5.82 -19.84 1.50
N ASP A 493 6.93 -20.38 2.03
CA ASP A 493 7.08 -20.68 3.46
C ASP A 493 6.97 -19.41 4.33
N PHE A 494 7.73 -18.36 4.02
CA PHE A 494 7.63 -17.08 4.73
C PHE A 494 6.22 -16.49 4.66
N TYR A 495 5.56 -16.58 3.50
CA TYR A 495 4.17 -16.13 3.34
C TYR A 495 3.17 -16.95 4.17
N LYS A 496 3.32 -18.28 4.23
CA LYS A 496 2.45 -19.15 5.06
C LYS A 496 2.59 -18.85 6.55
N LYS A 497 3.83 -18.78 7.05
CA LYS A 497 4.12 -18.40 8.45
C LYS A 497 3.55 -17.02 8.78
N THR A 498 3.61 -16.07 7.84
CA THR A 498 3.00 -14.75 8.01
C THR A 498 1.47 -14.82 8.11
N ILE A 499 0.82 -15.63 7.29
CA ILE A 499 -0.64 -15.83 7.36
C ILE A 499 -1.06 -16.40 8.71
N GLU A 500 -0.31 -17.35 9.26
CA GLU A 500 -0.59 -17.91 10.59
C GLU A 500 -0.58 -16.81 11.67
N LEU A 501 0.44 -15.95 11.67
CA LEU A 501 0.54 -14.80 12.59
C LEU A 501 -0.63 -13.80 12.39
N LEU A 502 -1.00 -13.51 11.15
CA LEU A 502 -2.10 -12.58 10.84
C LEU A 502 -3.47 -13.15 11.24
N LEU A 503 -3.69 -14.46 11.06
CA LEU A 503 -4.92 -15.11 11.47
C LEU A 503 -5.04 -15.18 13.00
N LYS A 504 -3.92 -15.35 13.72
CA LYS A 504 -3.88 -15.16 15.18
C LYS A 504 -4.34 -13.75 15.53
N SER A 505 -3.72 -12.72 14.93
CA SER A 505 -4.10 -11.31 15.16
C SER A 505 -5.57 -11.02 14.86
N LYS A 506 -6.13 -11.57 13.78
CA LYS A 506 -7.54 -11.38 13.39
C LYS A 506 -8.51 -11.88 14.49
N LYS A 507 -8.23 -13.03 15.12
CA LYS A 507 -9.08 -13.60 16.18
C LYS A 507 -9.18 -12.71 17.42
N MET A 508 -8.19 -11.86 17.65
CA MET A 508 -8.11 -11.01 18.84
C MET A 508 -9.00 -9.75 18.73
N MET A 509 -9.54 -9.44 17.54
CA MET A 509 -10.47 -8.33 17.28
C MET A 509 -9.97 -6.94 17.71
N VAL A 510 -8.66 -6.72 17.71
CA VAL A 510 -8.09 -5.42 18.10
C VAL A 510 -8.28 -4.40 16.97
N PRO A 511 -8.88 -3.22 17.22
CA PRO A 511 -9.16 -2.24 16.17
C PRO A 511 -7.91 -1.67 15.49
N LEU A 512 -6.80 -1.59 16.23
CA LEU A 512 -5.54 -1.01 15.76
C LEU A 512 -4.87 -1.93 14.71
N PHE A 513 -4.57 -1.39 13.52
CA PHE A 513 -4.02 -2.12 12.36
C PHE A 513 -4.91 -3.23 11.78
N HIS A 514 -6.13 -3.45 12.27
CA HIS A 514 -7.00 -4.54 11.80
C HIS A 514 -7.23 -4.51 10.28
N GLN A 515 -7.55 -3.32 9.77
CA GLN A 515 -7.77 -3.10 8.34
C GLN A 515 -6.51 -3.41 7.53
N GLU A 516 -5.33 -2.94 7.95
CA GLU A 516 -4.08 -3.28 7.27
C GLU A 516 -3.79 -4.79 7.29
N ASN A 517 -4.12 -5.47 8.39
CA ASN A 517 -3.93 -6.91 8.52
C ASN A 517 -4.85 -7.68 7.57
N LEU A 518 -6.13 -7.29 7.45
CA LEU A 518 -7.05 -7.90 6.47
C LEU A 518 -6.55 -7.73 5.03
N PHE A 519 -6.08 -6.53 4.68
CA PHE A 519 -5.45 -6.28 3.38
C PHE A 519 -4.19 -7.13 3.17
N LEU A 520 -3.33 -7.24 4.18
CA LEU A 520 -2.10 -8.03 4.06
C LEU A 520 -2.40 -9.53 3.92
N ILE A 521 -3.44 -10.05 4.58
CA ILE A 521 -3.90 -11.43 4.38
C ILE A 521 -4.30 -11.64 2.91
N GLY A 522 -5.10 -10.72 2.35
CA GLY A 522 -5.46 -10.73 0.93
C GLY A 522 -4.23 -10.68 0.01
N ASP A 523 -3.34 -9.71 0.22
CA ASP A 523 -2.11 -9.52 -0.57
C ASP A 523 -1.23 -10.79 -0.57
N ILE A 524 -1.10 -11.44 0.59
CA ILE A 524 -0.24 -12.63 0.73
C ILE A 524 -0.89 -13.84 0.06
N TYR A 525 -2.18 -14.09 0.26
CA TYR A 525 -2.86 -15.16 -0.48
C TYR A 525 -2.81 -14.93 -1.99
N LEU A 526 -3.01 -13.70 -2.46
CA LEU A 526 -2.86 -13.37 -3.88
C LEU A 526 -1.46 -13.71 -4.40
N LYS A 527 -0.41 -13.39 -3.65
CA LYS A 527 0.98 -13.71 -4.01
C LYS A 527 1.25 -15.22 -4.02
N ILE A 528 0.78 -15.95 -3.00
CA ILE A 528 0.92 -17.41 -2.97
C ILE A 528 0.19 -18.02 -4.18
N GLY A 529 -1.09 -17.66 -4.40
CA GLY A 529 -1.87 -18.14 -5.54
C GLY A 529 -1.28 -17.71 -6.90
N LYS A 530 -0.54 -16.60 -6.97
CA LYS A 530 0.25 -16.22 -8.16
C LYS A 530 1.46 -17.12 -8.37
N LEU A 531 2.18 -17.47 -7.31
CA LEU A 531 3.38 -18.31 -7.37
C LEU A 531 3.06 -19.80 -7.57
N SER A 532 2.00 -20.32 -6.96
CA SER A 532 1.60 -21.72 -7.01
C SER A 532 0.60 -22.05 -8.12
N ASN A 533 0.00 -21.03 -8.74
CA ASN A 533 -1.11 -21.18 -9.70
C ASN A 533 -2.31 -21.97 -9.13
N ASP A 534 -2.58 -21.82 -7.82
CA ASP A 534 -3.66 -22.54 -7.11
C ASP A 534 -4.90 -21.64 -6.96
N GLU A 535 -5.97 -21.99 -7.66
CA GLU A 535 -7.25 -21.28 -7.63
C GLU A 535 -7.90 -21.25 -6.24
N ASN A 536 -7.73 -22.29 -5.42
CA ASN A 536 -8.30 -22.31 -4.07
C ASN A 536 -7.64 -21.27 -3.17
N ILE A 537 -6.34 -21.01 -3.38
CA ILE A 537 -5.62 -19.95 -2.67
C ILE A 537 -6.08 -18.57 -3.15
N LEU A 538 -6.37 -18.40 -4.45
CA LEU A 538 -6.97 -17.16 -4.97
C LEU A 538 -8.36 -16.90 -4.39
N LYS A 539 -9.18 -17.94 -4.20
CA LYS A 539 -10.49 -17.83 -3.51
C LYS A 539 -10.33 -17.40 -2.05
N LYS A 540 -9.29 -17.87 -1.34
CA LYS A 540 -8.96 -17.38 0.01
C LYS A 540 -8.55 -15.90 0.00
N SER A 541 -7.81 -15.46 -1.02
CA SER A 541 -7.50 -14.05 -1.23
C SER A 541 -8.77 -13.23 -1.43
N TYR A 542 -9.71 -13.72 -2.24
CA TYR A 542 -10.99 -13.06 -2.50
C TYR A 542 -11.78 -12.87 -1.20
N SER A 543 -11.93 -13.94 -0.40
CA SER A 543 -12.60 -13.87 0.91
C SER A 543 -11.93 -12.88 1.86
N ALA A 544 -10.60 -12.81 1.90
CA ALA A 544 -9.90 -11.86 2.76
C ALA A 544 -10.15 -10.39 2.36
N TYR A 545 -10.24 -10.09 1.06
CA TYR A 545 -10.59 -8.74 0.61
C TYR A 545 -12.06 -8.40 0.79
N LEU A 546 -12.98 -9.38 0.76
CA LEU A 546 -14.37 -9.16 1.16
C LEU A 546 -14.46 -8.74 2.64
N ASP A 547 -13.77 -9.45 3.53
CA ASP A 547 -13.71 -9.08 4.95
C ASP A 547 -13.13 -7.66 5.13
N ALA A 548 -12.06 -7.34 4.39
CA ALA A 548 -11.45 -6.01 4.39
C ALA A 548 -12.42 -4.92 3.89
N ASN A 549 -13.19 -5.22 2.85
CA ASN A 549 -14.19 -4.33 2.28
C ASN A 549 -15.30 -4.03 3.29
N GLU A 550 -15.88 -5.07 3.89
CA GLU A 550 -16.95 -4.93 4.89
C GLU A 550 -16.49 -4.09 6.08
N TYR A 551 -15.28 -4.37 6.59
CA TYR A 551 -14.68 -3.58 7.66
C TYR A 551 -14.51 -2.11 7.27
N CYS A 552 -13.92 -1.83 6.10
CA CYS A 552 -13.70 -0.47 5.61
C CYS A 552 -15.02 0.30 5.41
N LYS A 553 -16.02 -0.35 4.82
CA LYS A 553 -17.35 0.22 4.58
C LYS A 553 -18.02 0.63 5.90
N ASN A 554 -18.00 -0.27 6.89
CA ASN A 554 -18.59 0.00 8.21
C ASN A 554 -17.87 1.12 8.97
N LYS A 555 -16.58 1.33 8.71
CA LYS A 555 -15.75 2.37 9.35
C LYS A 555 -15.71 3.69 8.56
N GLY A 556 -16.26 3.73 7.35
CA GLY A 556 -16.23 4.92 6.47
C GLY A 556 -14.87 5.17 5.81
N TYR A 557 -14.02 4.15 5.71
CA TYR A 557 -12.72 4.22 5.01
C TYR A 557 -12.90 4.04 3.49
N PHE A 558 -13.65 4.94 2.86
CA PHE A 558 -14.11 4.78 1.47
C PHE A 558 -12.98 4.65 0.43
N ASN A 559 -11.80 5.25 0.67
CA ASN A 559 -10.63 5.08 -0.18
C ASN A 559 -10.07 3.65 -0.12
N LEU A 560 -10.09 3.04 1.06
CA LEU A 560 -9.64 1.67 1.27
C LEU A 560 -10.71 0.69 0.80
N GLU A 561 -12.00 0.97 1.02
CA GLU A 561 -13.11 0.21 0.42
C GLU A 561 -12.98 0.12 -1.11
N GLY A 562 -12.76 1.26 -1.79
CA GLY A 562 -12.53 1.26 -3.23
C GLY A 562 -11.30 0.44 -3.64
N SER A 563 -10.24 0.46 -2.82
CA SER A 563 -9.04 -0.34 -3.06
C SER A 563 -9.26 -1.84 -2.85
N ALA A 564 -10.11 -2.24 -1.91
CA ALA A 564 -10.50 -3.63 -1.74
C ALA A 564 -11.26 -4.13 -2.98
N TYR A 565 -12.19 -3.34 -3.50
CA TYR A 565 -12.90 -3.65 -4.74
C TYR A 565 -11.99 -3.77 -5.97
N VAL A 566 -10.97 -2.92 -6.10
CA VAL A 566 -9.94 -3.07 -7.15
C VAL A 566 -9.24 -4.42 -7.05
N ASN A 567 -8.83 -4.85 -5.85
CA ASN A 567 -8.18 -6.15 -5.67
C ASN A 567 -9.14 -7.33 -5.93
N LEU A 568 -10.41 -7.21 -5.54
CA LEU A 568 -11.44 -8.21 -5.88
C LEU A 568 -11.60 -8.33 -7.41
N ALA A 569 -11.67 -7.21 -8.12
CA ALA A 569 -11.75 -7.20 -9.58
C ALA A 569 -10.53 -7.87 -10.23
N GLN A 570 -9.32 -7.62 -9.72
CA GLN A 570 -8.09 -8.26 -10.19
C GLN A 570 -8.08 -9.78 -9.98
N ILE A 571 -8.71 -10.26 -8.90
CA ILE A 571 -8.84 -11.70 -8.63
C ILE A 571 -9.88 -12.31 -9.55
N ASP A 572 -11.03 -11.65 -9.75
CA ASP A 572 -12.07 -12.10 -10.67
C ASP A 572 -11.56 -12.18 -12.11
N ASP A 573 -10.88 -11.15 -12.62
CA ASP A 573 -10.22 -11.18 -13.94
C ASP A 573 -9.27 -12.38 -14.05
N ARG A 574 -8.53 -12.68 -12.97
CA ARG A 574 -7.61 -13.82 -12.91
C ARG A 574 -8.28 -15.19 -12.87
N LEU A 575 -9.51 -15.24 -12.39
CA LEU A 575 -10.35 -16.44 -12.43
C LEU A 575 -11.18 -16.50 -13.73
N GLY A 576 -11.05 -15.53 -14.64
CA GLY A 576 -11.83 -15.44 -15.87
C GLY A 576 -13.26 -14.88 -15.70
N ASN A 577 -13.57 -14.32 -14.53
CA ASN A 577 -14.89 -13.77 -14.17
C ASN A 577 -15.03 -12.30 -14.59
N PHE A 578 -14.83 -11.97 -15.87
CA PHE A 578 -14.75 -10.58 -16.35
C PHE A 578 -15.98 -9.72 -16.01
N SER A 579 -17.19 -10.28 -16.04
CA SER A 579 -18.41 -9.55 -15.64
C SER A 579 -18.41 -9.17 -14.15
N SER A 580 -17.95 -10.07 -13.28
CA SER A 580 -17.80 -9.77 -11.84
C SER A 580 -16.67 -8.77 -11.59
N ALA A 581 -15.56 -8.88 -12.35
CA ALA A 581 -14.47 -7.92 -12.30
C ALA A 581 -14.93 -6.50 -12.66
N ALA A 582 -15.74 -6.37 -13.73
CA ALA A 582 -16.34 -5.11 -14.12
C ALA A 582 -17.22 -4.52 -13.00
N GLU A 583 -18.11 -5.31 -12.39
CA GLU A 583 -18.97 -4.83 -11.31
C GLU A 583 -18.16 -4.41 -10.07
N ASN A 584 -17.10 -5.14 -9.74
CA ASN A 584 -16.18 -4.76 -8.67
C ASN A 584 -15.48 -3.42 -8.97
N TYR A 585 -14.99 -3.17 -10.20
CA TYR A 585 -14.46 -1.85 -10.55
C TYR A 585 -15.51 -0.72 -10.48
N LYS A 586 -16.77 -1.01 -10.84
CA LYS A 586 -17.87 -0.05 -10.70
C LYS A 586 -18.14 0.31 -9.24
N ASN A 587 -18.12 -0.69 -8.36
CA ASN A 587 -18.21 -0.48 -6.91
C ASN A 587 -17.03 0.35 -6.39
N ALA A 588 -15.81 0.07 -6.86
CA ALA A 588 -14.63 0.87 -6.53
C ALA A 588 -14.80 2.35 -6.89
N ILE A 589 -15.34 2.66 -8.08
CA ILE A 589 -15.60 4.03 -8.53
C ILE A 589 -16.56 4.74 -7.56
N SER A 590 -17.65 4.08 -7.17
CA SER A 590 -18.63 4.64 -6.22
C SER A 590 -18.00 4.94 -4.85
N SER A 591 -17.17 4.03 -4.33
CA SER A 591 -16.45 4.26 -3.07
C SER A 591 -15.43 5.39 -3.20
N PHE A 592 -14.72 5.50 -4.33
CA PHE A 592 -13.80 6.61 -4.57
C PHE A 592 -14.52 7.97 -4.70
N ASP A 593 -15.72 8.04 -5.28
CA ASP A 593 -16.51 9.26 -5.30
C ASP A 593 -16.84 9.72 -3.86
N LYS A 594 -17.26 8.81 -2.98
CA LYS A 594 -17.46 9.10 -1.55
C LYS A 594 -16.16 9.56 -0.87
N ALA A 595 -15.05 8.90 -1.18
CA ALA A 595 -13.74 9.24 -0.61
C ALA A 595 -13.25 10.64 -1.03
N ILE A 596 -13.50 11.05 -2.28
CA ILE A 596 -13.13 12.38 -2.77
C ILE A 596 -13.89 13.46 -2.00
N LEU A 597 -15.17 13.25 -1.70
CA LEU A 597 -16.00 14.17 -0.91
C LEU A 597 -15.50 14.31 0.54
N THR A 598 -14.95 13.25 1.14
CA THR A 598 -14.45 13.28 2.53
C THR A 598 -13.00 13.76 2.65
N LEU A 599 -12.19 13.60 1.58
CA LEU A 599 -10.74 13.88 1.56
C LEU A 599 -10.36 15.15 0.77
N THR A 600 -11.33 15.98 0.41
CA THR A 600 -11.24 17.18 -0.47
C THR A 600 -10.06 18.12 -0.20
N TYR A 601 -9.59 18.20 1.04
CA TYR A 601 -8.53 19.13 1.48
C TYR A 601 -7.11 18.52 1.44
N THR A 602 -6.92 17.33 0.86
CA THR A 602 -5.62 16.63 0.84
C THR A 602 -5.14 16.38 -0.59
N ASN A 603 -3.81 16.28 -0.77
CA ASN A 603 -3.22 15.76 -2.01
C ASN A 603 -3.70 14.33 -2.32
N LEU A 604 -4.18 13.59 -1.31
CA LEU A 604 -4.76 12.26 -1.45
C LEU A 604 -6.09 12.29 -2.23
N GLY A 605 -6.93 13.30 -2.05
CA GLY A 605 -8.18 13.46 -2.82
C GLY A 605 -7.92 13.55 -4.34
N LYS A 606 -6.94 14.37 -4.76
CA LYS A 606 -6.52 14.47 -6.16
C LYS A 606 -5.98 13.15 -6.71
N LYS A 607 -5.22 12.40 -5.90
CA LYS A 607 -4.72 11.07 -6.29
C LYS A 607 -5.83 10.04 -6.44
N ILE A 608 -6.81 10.05 -5.53
CA ILE A 608 -7.98 9.17 -5.62
C ILE A 608 -8.82 9.53 -6.84
N GLU A 609 -8.94 10.80 -7.19
CA GLU A 609 -9.61 11.23 -8.42
C GLU A 609 -8.91 10.69 -9.68
N LYS A 610 -7.57 10.77 -9.73
CA LYS A 610 -6.79 10.13 -10.79
C LYS A 610 -7.02 8.61 -10.83
N LEU A 611 -6.95 7.94 -9.67
CA LEU A 611 -7.21 6.50 -9.54
C LEU A 611 -8.58 6.12 -10.09
N LYS A 612 -9.60 6.85 -9.66
CA LYS A 612 -10.98 6.64 -10.08
C LYS A 612 -11.12 6.71 -11.60
N ASN A 613 -10.47 7.69 -12.24
CA ASN A 613 -10.54 7.82 -13.70
C ASN A 613 -9.79 6.69 -14.42
N TYR A 614 -8.67 6.22 -13.88
CA TYR A 614 -7.99 5.03 -14.40
C TYR A 614 -8.85 3.75 -14.23
N VAL A 615 -9.48 3.60 -13.07
CA VAL A 615 -10.38 2.48 -12.77
C VAL A 615 -11.64 2.50 -13.65
N LYS A 616 -12.12 3.67 -14.07
CA LYS A 616 -13.19 3.78 -15.09
C LYS A 616 -12.80 3.14 -16.42
N ALA A 617 -11.57 3.32 -16.88
CA ALA A 617 -11.09 2.64 -18.08
C ALA A 617 -11.07 1.11 -17.88
N TRP A 618 -10.60 0.64 -16.71
CA TRP A 618 -10.56 -0.79 -16.39
C TRP A 618 -11.93 -1.44 -16.27
N ASN A 619 -12.92 -0.75 -15.71
CA ASN A 619 -14.32 -1.23 -15.72
C ASN A 619 -14.78 -1.52 -17.16
N ILE A 620 -14.51 -0.61 -18.10
CA ILE A 620 -14.89 -0.77 -19.51
C ILE A 620 -14.07 -1.85 -20.21
N ILE A 621 -12.79 -1.99 -19.89
CA ILE A 621 -11.93 -3.06 -20.39
C ILE A 621 -12.48 -4.44 -19.98
N GLU A 622 -12.89 -4.62 -18.72
CA GLU A 622 -13.47 -5.88 -18.27
C GLU A 622 -14.83 -6.17 -18.93
N ILE A 623 -15.64 -5.13 -19.20
CA ILE A 623 -16.85 -5.27 -20.01
C ILE A 623 -16.50 -5.72 -21.43
N ALA A 624 -15.47 -5.14 -22.06
CA ALA A 624 -15.01 -5.52 -23.39
C ALA A 624 -14.54 -6.98 -23.43
N LYS A 625 -13.75 -7.42 -22.44
CA LYS A 625 -13.33 -8.81 -22.28
C LYS A 625 -14.51 -9.78 -22.13
N SER A 626 -15.53 -9.39 -21.35
CA SER A 626 -16.75 -10.19 -21.20
C SER A 626 -17.50 -10.34 -22.53
N TYR A 627 -17.62 -9.27 -23.32
CA TYR A 627 -18.22 -9.36 -24.65
C TYR A 627 -17.37 -10.17 -25.63
N HIS A 628 -16.04 -10.03 -25.59
CA HIS A 628 -15.12 -10.83 -26.39
C HIS A 628 -15.24 -12.33 -26.08
N ALA A 629 -15.25 -12.70 -24.80
CA ALA A 629 -15.44 -14.08 -24.35
C ALA A 629 -16.79 -14.66 -24.77
N ASN A 630 -17.82 -13.82 -24.89
CA ASN A 630 -19.14 -14.16 -25.41
C ASN A 630 -19.27 -13.94 -26.93
N GLU A 631 -18.15 -13.66 -27.62
CA GLU A 631 -18.07 -13.50 -29.06
C GLU A 631 -18.87 -12.32 -29.67
N ASP A 632 -19.35 -11.38 -28.86
CA ASP A 632 -20.00 -10.13 -29.28
C ASP A 632 -18.93 -9.07 -29.59
N HIS A 633 -18.20 -9.30 -30.69
CA HIS A 633 -17.07 -8.46 -31.10
C HIS A 633 -17.47 -7.01 -31.41
N HIS A 634 -18.72 -6.74 -31.76
CA HIS A 634 -19.17 -5.36 -31.99
C HIS A 634 -19.18 -4.56 -30.70
N LYS A 635 -19.76 -5.10 -29.62
CA LYS A 635 -19.74 -4.42 -28.33
C LYS A 635 -18.35 -4.41 -27.70
N ALA A 636 -17.57 -5.48 -27.87
CA ALA A 636 -16.18 -5.51 -27.41
C ALA A 636 -15.36 -4.38 -28.06
N GLN A 637 -15.47 -4.20 -29.38
CA GLN A 637 -14.84 -3.09 -30.11
C GLN A 637 -15.18 -1.73 -29.48
N LEU A 638 -16.47 -1.41 -29.36
CA LEU A 638 -16.92 -0.10 -28.86
C LEU A 638 -16.40 0.20 -27.46
N ASN A 639 -16.39 -0.81 -26.58
CA ASN A 639 -15.87 -0.65 -25.22
C ASN A 639 -14.35 -0.47 -25.21
N TYR A 640 -13.58 -1.23 -25.99
CA TYR A 640 -12.13 -1.01 -26.09
C TYR A 640 -11.77 0.38 -26.66
N GLU A 641 -12.51 0.89 -27.66
CA GLU A 641 -12.34 2.25 -28.18
C GLU A 641 -12.59 3.28 -27.08
N GLN A 642 -13.68 3.12 -26.31
CA GLN A 642 -14.01 4.02 -25.21
C GLN A 642 -12.96 3.98 -24.09
N ALA A 643 -12.47 2.80 -23.72
CA ALA A 643 -11.39 2.65 -22.73
C ALA A 643 -10.10 3.34 -23.19
N SER A 644 -9.73 3.17 -24.47
CA SER A 644 -8.58 3.85 -25.08
C SER A 644 -8.72 5.37 -25.00
N GLN A 645 -9.90 5.93 -25.31
CA GLN A 645 -10.16 7.36 -25.22
C GLN A 645 -10.00 7.89 -23.78
N ILE A 646 -10.50 7.16 -22.78
CA ILE A 646 -10.34 7.55 -21.37
C ILE A 646 -8.85 7.55 -21.00
N LEU A 647 -8.11 6.49 -21.33
CA LEU A 647 -6.68 6.39 -21.06
C LEU A 647 -5.88 7.49 -21.76
N ASN A 648 -6.24 7.84 -22.99
CA ASN A 648 -5.58 8.90 -23.77
C ASN A 648 -5.69 10.27 -23.09
N ASN A 649 -6.78 10.51 -22.36
CA ASN A 649 -7.01 11.73 -21.59
C ASN A 649 -6.28 11.74 -20.23
N LEU A 650 -5.70 10.62 -19.81
CA LEU A 650 -4.92 10.51 -18.56
C LEU A 650 -3.43 10.66 -18.86
N ARG A 651 -2.85 11.85 -18.60
CA ARG A 651 -1.44 12.18 -18.91
C ARG A 651 -0.44 11.09 -18.50
N GLU A 652 -0.61 10.50 -17.31
CA GLU A 652 0.29 9.48 -16.73
C GLU A 652 0.11 8.09 -17.37
N TYR A 653 -1.07 7.78 -17.92
CA TYR A 653 -1.41 6.45 -18.46
C TYR A 653 -1.70 6.46 -19.96
N LYS A 654 -1.55 7.61 -20.62
CA LYS A 654 -1.79 7.82 -22.05
C LYS A 654 -1.03 6.82 -22.92
N PHE A 655 0.14 6.37 -22.48
CA PHE A 655 0.95 5.38 -23.19
C PHE A 655 0.26 4.01 -23.32
N GLU A 656 -0.74 3.69 -22.48
CA GLU A 656 -1.52 2.44 -22.56
C GLU A 656 -2.66 2.54 -23.60
N ALA A 657 -3.06 3.75 -24.02
CA ALA A 657 -4.19 3.95 -24.92
C ALA A 657 -4.03 3.29 -26.30
N PRO A 658 -2.87 3.36 -27.00
CA PRO A 658 -2.68 2.71 -28.30
C PRO A 658 -2.87 1.20 -28.25
N PHE A 659 -2.50 0.57 -27.13
CA PHE A 659 -2.68 -0.88 -26.94
C PHE A 659 -4.15 -1.29 -26.96
N TYR A 660 -5.02 -0.57 -26.24
CA TYR A 660 -6.45 -0.86 -26.23
C TYR A 660 -7.15 -0.43 -27.52
N PHE A 661 -6.62 0.56 -28.25
CA PHE A 661 -7.10 0.87 -29.59
C PHE A 661 -6.80 -0.26 -30.59
N ALA A 662 -5.59 -0.85 -30.53
CA ALA A 662 -5.24 -2.01 -31.35
C ALA A 662 -6.15 -3.21 -31.08
N TRP A 663 -6.57 -3.40 -29.83
CA TRP A 663 -7.61 -4.36 -29.43
C TRP A 663 -8.95 -4.11 -30.11
N ALA A 664 -9.46 -2.88 -30.10
CA ALA A 664 -10.68 -2.55 -30.82
C ALA A 664 -10.61 -2.91 -32.32
N LEU A 665 -9.47 -2.66 -32.96
CA LEU A 665 -9.26 -3.04 -34.37
C LEU A 665 -9.23 -4.55 -34.57
N LEU A 666 -8.68 -5.31 -33.61
CA LEU A 666 -8.74 -6.76 -33.61
C LEU A 666 -10.19 -7.25 -33.56
N GLU A 667 -10.99 -6.73 -32.62
CA GLU A 667 -12.42 -7.06 -32.50
C GLU A 667 -13.19 -6.74 -33.80
N LYS A 668 -12.89 -5.59 -34.42
CA LYS A 668 -13.45 -5.24 -35.72
C LYS A 668 -13.09 -6.26 -36.80
N ALA A 669 -11.85 -6.74 -36.83
CA ALA A 669 -11.39 -7.75 -37.78
C ALA A 669 -12.07 -9.11 -37.55
N GLU A 670 -12.24 -9.54 -36.30
CA GLU A 670 -12.96 -10.76 -35.93
C GLU A 670 -14.44 -10.68 -36.37
N ARG A 671 -15.10 -9.54 -36.13
CA ARG A 671 -16.47 -9.30 -36.60
C ARG A 671 -16.58 -9.41 -38.13
N LEU A 672 -15.67 -8.78 -38.88
CA LEU A 672 -15.67 -8.82 -40.35
C LEU A 672 -15.42 -10.24 -40.88
N SER A 673 -14.52 -10.98 -40.24
CA SER A 673 -14.27 -12.39 -40.55
C SER A 673 -15.52 -13.24 -40.34
N LYS A 674 -16.25 -13.05 -39.23
CA LYS A 674 -17.52 -13.75 -38.98
C LYS A 674 -18.63 -13.44 -39.98
N LEU A 675 -18.61 -12.26 -40.58
CA LEU A 675 -19.53 -11.85 -41.64
C LEU A 675 -19.09 -12.32 -43.04
N ASN A 676 -18.05 -13.17 -43.13
CA ASN A 676 -17.45 -13.65 -44.38
C ASN A 676 -16.91 -12.54 -45.30
N ASN A 677 -16.63 -11.34 -44.76
CA ASN A 677 -16.00 -10.26 -45.50
C ASN A 677 -14.47 -10.39 -45.42
N HIS A 678 -13.93 -11.46 -46.04
CA HIS A 678 -12.52 -11.86 -45.89
C HIS A 678 -11.52 -10.79 -46.34
N GLN A 679 -11.85 -10.01 -47.38
CA GLN A 679 -10.97 -8.97 -47.90
C GLN A 679 -10.80 -7.82 -46.89
N GLU A 680 -11.92 -7.30 -46.35
CA GLU A 680 -11.85 -6.27 -45.32
C GLU A 680 -11.31 -6.82 -44.00
N ALA A 681 -11.62 -8.07 -43.65
CA ALA A 681 -11.08 -8.72 -42.46
C ALA A 681 -9.55 -8.82 -42.53
N ALA A 682 -8.98 -9.32 -43.65
CA ALA A 682 -7.54 -9.38 -43.87
C ALA A 682 -6.89 -8.00 -43.76
N ALA A 683 -7.44 -6.98 -44.42
CA ALA A 683 -6.95 -5.61 -44.33
C ALA A 683 -6.98 -5.09 -42.89
N THR A 684 -8.06 -5.34 -42.15
CA THR A 684 -8.22 -4.89 -40.76
C THR A 684 -7.27 -5.62 -39.80
N TYR A 685 -7.02 -6.92 -39.99
CA TYR A 685 -6.01 -7.66 -39.21
C TYR A 685 -4.61 -7.10 -39.41
N LEU A 686 -4.25 -6.75 -40.65
CA LEU A 686 -2.96 -6.13 -40.95
C LEU A 686 -2.83 -4.75 -40.27
N VAL A 687 -3.89 -3.94 -40.31
CA VAL A 687 -3.93 -2.64 -39.61
C VAL A 687 -3.81 -2.84 -38.10
N SER A 688 -4.54 -3.79 -37.51
CA SER A 688 -4.47 -4.11 -36.08
C SER A 688 -3.06 -4.56 -35.66
N LYS A 689 -2.41 -5.44 -36.45
CA LYS A 689 -1.02 -5.85 -36.24
C LYS A 689 -0.08 -4.63 -36.17
N ASN A 690 -0.18 -3.72 -37.13
CA ASN A 690 0.67 -2.53 -37.17
C ASN A 690 0.42 -1.61 -35.97
N ASN A 691 -0.83 -1.48 -35.52
CA ASN A 691 -1.17 -0.70 -34.33
C ASN A 691 -0.63 -1.34 -33.04
N PHE A 692 -0.63 -2.68 -32.93
CA PHE A 692 0.05 -3.36 -31.81
C PHE A 692 1.56 -3.12 -31.85
N GLN A 693 2.19 -3.12 -33.02
CA GLN A 693 3.61 -2.77 -33.17
C GLN A 693 3.91 -1.33 -32.75
N GLU A 694 3.06 -0.38 -33.14
CA GLU A 694 3.18 1.01 -32.68
C GLU A 694 2.98 1.13 -31.15
N ALA A 695 2.02 0.39 -30.59
CA ALA A 695 1.80 0.33 -29.15
C ALA A 695 3.03 -0.21 -28.40
N ILE A 696 3.72 -1.23 -28.94
CA ILE A 696 4.96 -1.77 -28.38
C ILE A 696 6.05 -0.69 -28.31
N GLU A 697 6.26 0.07 -29.38
CA GLU A 697 7.27 1.13 -29.41
C GLU A 697 6.94 2.27 -28.44
N ASN A 698 5.66 2.64 -28.33
CA ASN A 698 5.18 3.60 -27.33
C ASN A 698 5.41 3.11 -25.89
N LEU A 699 5.12 1.84 -25.62
CA LEU A 699 5.35 1.20 -24.32
C LEU A 699 6.84 1.11 -23.98
N ARG A 700 7.71 0.76 -24.94
CA ARG A 700 9.18 0.75 -24.77
C ARG A 700 9.73 2.14 -24.45
N THR A 701 9.22 3.16 -25.15
CA THR A 701 9.57 4.56 -24.87
C THR A 701 9.16 4.97 -23.46
N ALA A 702 7.94 4.61 -23.02
CA ALA A 702 7.48 4.86 -21.66
C ALA A 702 8.33 4.11 -20.61
N LEU A 703 8.69 2.86 -20.88
CA LEU A 703 9.49 2.00 -20.00
C LEU A 703 10.83 2.63 -19.61
N SER A 704 11.47 3.35 -20.54
CA SER A 704 12.73 4.07 -20.30
C SER A 704 12.61 5.23 -19.30
N LYS A 705 11.41 5.83 -19.21
CA LYS A 705 11.11 6.99 -18.34
C LYS A 705 10.55 6.57 -16.98
N ILE A 706 9.96 5.38 -16.88
CA ILE A 706 9.35 4.87 -15.65
C ILE A 706 10.43 4.52 -14.62
N ARG A 707 10.30 5.03 -13.40
CA ARG A 707 11.20 4.71 -12.28
C ARG A 707 10.69 3.56 -11.39
N SER A 708 9.37 3.34 -11.34
CA SER A 708 8.75 2.35 -10.45
C SER A 708 8.93 0.92 -10.96
N PHE A 709 9.54 0.03 -10.17
CA PHE A 709 9.72 -1.38 -10.54
C PHE A 709 8.40 -2.10 -10.88
N LYS A 710 7.34 -1.85 -10.11
CA LYS A 710 6.02 -2.45 -10.35
C LYS A 710 5.40 -1.97 -11.66
N GLU A 711 5.56 -0.69 -11.97
CA GLU A 711 5.07 -0.12 -13.21
C GLU A 711 5.88 -0.63 -14.41
N LYS A 712 7.19 -0.80 -14.26
CA LYS A 712 8.03 -1.49 -15.26
C LYS A 712 7.52 -2.91 -15.52
N ASP A 713 7.25 -3.68 -14.47
CA ASP A 713 6.69 -5.04 -14.59
C ASP A 713 5.34 -5.05 -15.33
N ARG A 714 4.45 -4.08 -15.04
CA ARG A 714 3.19 -3.90 -15.77
C ARG A 714 3.42 -3.62 -17.26
N VAL A 715 4.28 -2.65 -17.58
CA VAL A 715 4.56 -2.27 -18.97
C VAL A 715 5.23 -3.39 -19.74
N LEU A 716 6.15 -4.13 -19.12
CA LEU A 716 6.78 -5.32 -19.72
C LEU A 716 5.75 -6.40 -20.08
N LYS A 717 4.76 -6.63 -19.20
CA LYS A 717 3.66 -7.56 -19.48
C LYS A 717 2.79 -7.08 -20.64
N LEU A 718 2.45 -5.78 -20.69
CA LEU A 718 1.72 -5.20 -21.82
C LEU A 718 2.47 -5.35 -23.14
N ILE A 719 3.80 -5.17 -23.14
CA ILE A 719 4.64 -5.39 -24.32
C ILE A 719 4.57 -6.87 -24.76
N GLN A 720 4.76 -7.82 -23.83
CA GLN A 720 4.66 -9.24 -24.15
C GLN A 720 3.29 -9.60 -24.74
N VAL A 721 2.21 -9.09 -24.16
CA VAL A 721 0.87 -9.33 -24.66
C VAL A 721 0.68 -8.71 -26.05
N ALA A 722 1.12 -7.48 -26.26
CA ALA A 722 1.02 -6.81 -27.54
C ALA A 722 1.78 -7.58 -28.64
N GLU A 723 2.95 -8.15 -28.34
CA GLU A 723 3.72 -9.00 -29.25
C GLU A 723 2.94 -10.27 -29.61
N LEU A 724 2.32 -10.92 -28.62
CA LEU A 724 1.46 -12.09 -28.85
C LEU A 724 0.24 -11.75 -29.73
N ARG A 725 -0.39 -10.60 -29.50
CA ARG A 725 -1.56 -10.14 -30.28
C ARG A 725 -1.19 -9.70 -31.69
N ALA A 726 -0.06 -9.03 -31.87
CA ALA A 726 0.47 -8.72 -33.21
C ALA A 726 0.73 -10.00 -34.02
N ASN A 727 1.29 -11.04 -33.38
CA ASN A 727 1.50 -12.34 -34.00
C ASN A 727 0.18 -13.04 -34.34
N TYR A 728 -0.80 -13.01 -33.42
CA TYR A 728 -2.15 -13.54 -33.69
C TYR A 728 -2.80 -12.85 -34.89
N CYS A 729 -2.81 -11.51 -34.93
CA CYS A 729 -3.32 -10.74 -36.08
C CYS A 729 -2.56 -11.08 -37.37
N SER A 730 -1.25 -11.27 -37.29
CA SER A 730 -0.43 -11.69 -38.44
C SER A 730 -0.87 -13.07 -38.95
N ALA A 731 -1.12 -14.04 -38.07
CA ALA A 731 -1.57 -15.37 -38.47
C ALA A 731 -2.99 -15.36 -39.06
N ARG A 732 -3.91 -14.59 -38.45
CA ARG A 732 -5.26 -14.40 -38.99
C ARG A 732 -5.28 -13.72 -40.35
N TYR A 733 -4.44 -12.72 -40.57
CA TYR A 733 -4.24 -12.12 -41.89
C TYR A 733 -3.84 -13.17 -42.94
N GLN A 734 -2.90 -14.07 -42.61
CA GLN A 734 -2.48 -15.15 -43.52
C GLN A 734 -3.64 -16.10 -43.84
N ILE A 735 -4.45 -16.50 -42.84
CA ILE A 735 -5.64 -17.35 -43.05
C ILE A 735 -6.65 -16.68 -43.98
N GLU A 736 -7.04 -15.43 -43.71
CA GLU A 736 -8.04 -14.74 -44.54
C GLU A 736 -7.53 -14.51 -45.97
N THR A 737 -6.23 -14.26 -46.14
CA THR A 737 -5.60 -14.13 -47.47
C THR A 737 -5.53 -15.48 -48.19
N ALA A 738 -5.20 -16.57 -47.49
CA ALA A 738 -5.14 -17.91 -48.06
C ALA A 738 -6.48 -18.32 -48.67
N ARG A 739 -7.59 -17.95 -48.02
CA ARG A 739 -8.95 -18.21 -48.52
C ARG A 739 -9.28 -17.46 -49.80
N LEU A 740 -8.89 -16.19 -49.87
CA LEU A 740 -9.09 -15.38 -51.06
C LEU A 740 -8.32 -15.96 -52.25
N GLU A 741 -7.11 -16.49 -52.00
CA GLU A 741 -6.29 -17.12 -53.03
C GLU A 741 -6.78 -18.54 -53.40
N SER A 742 -7.21 -19.34 -52.42
CA SER A 742 -7.88 -20.64 -52.65
C SER A 742 -9.13 -20.46 -53.52
N LYS A 743 -9.96 -19.44 -53.25
CA LYS A 743 -11.13 -19.10 -54.08
C LYS A 743 -10.79 -18.68 -55.51
N LYS A 744 -9.60 -18.14 -55.75
CA LYS A 744 -9.10 -17.81 -57.10
C LYS A 744 -8.48 -19.01 -57.82
N GLY A 745 -8.35 -20.17 -57.15
CA GLY A 745 -7.68 -21.35 -57.66
C GLY A 745 -6.15 -21.35 -57.48
N ASN A 746 -5.59 -20.37 -56.75
CA ASN A 746 -4.15 -20.25 -56.50
C ASN A 746 -3.71 -21.17 -55.35
N HIS A 747 -3.93 -22.48 -55.49
CA HIS A 747 -3.79 -23.47 -54.42
C HIS A 747 -2.38 -23.54 -53.80
N LEU A 748 -1.32 -23.47 -54.61
CA LEU A 748 0.05 -23.48 -54.11
C LEU A 748 0.31 -22.29 -53.16
N PHE A 749 -0.12 -21.10 -53.55
CA PHE A 749 0.08 -19.89 -52.76
C PHE A 749 -0.81 -19.90 -51.51
N ALA A 750 -2.05 -20.40 -51.61
CA ALA A 750 -2.91 -20.61 -50.44
C ALA A 750 -2.28 -21.57 -49.42
N ALA A 751 -1.69 -22.69 -49.88
CA ALA A 751 -0.97 -23.63 -49.03
C ALA A 751 0.21 -22.98 -48.28
N GLU A 752 1.02 -22.16 -48.96
CA GLU A 752 2.12 -21.41 -48.34
C GLU A 752 1.62 -20.45 -47.25
N LEU A 753 0.51 -19.76 -47.48
CA LEU A 753 -0.10 -18.84 -46.51
C LEU A 753 -0.64 -19.60 -45.28
N TYR A 754 -1.29 -20.75 -45.48
CA TYR A 754 -1.72 -21.62 -44.39
C TYR A 754 -0.54 -22.19 -43.59
N ASN A 755 0.56 -22.57 -44.26
CA ASN A 755 1.79 -23.01 -43.60
C ASN A 755 2.39 -21.91 -42.70
N LYS A 756 2.46 -20.67 -43.22
CA LYS A 756 2.91 -19.49 -42.46
C LYS A 756 2.02 -19.23 -41.25
N ALA A 757 0.70 -19.28 -41.42
CA ALA A 757 -0.24 -19.13 -40.31
C ALA A 757 -0.03 -20.21 -39.23
N GLY A 758 0.06 -21.47 -39.64
CA GLY A 758 0.30 -22.61 -38.74
C GLY A 758 1.58 -22.43 -37.94
N SER A 759 2.68 -22.06 -38.59
CA SER A 759 3.98 -21.84 -37.92
C SER A 759 3.91 -20.75 -36.84
N ILE A 760 3.14 -19.67 -37.08
CA ILE A 760 2.92 -18.63 -36.08
C ILE A 760 2.10 -19.17 -34.90
N PHE A 761 1.02 -19.91 -35.17
CA PHE A 761 0.20 -20.50 -34.11
C PHE A 761 0.95 -21.54 -33.27
N GLU A 762 1.80 -22.37 -33.90
CA GLU A 762 2.69 -23.30 -33.21
C GLU A 762 3.58 -22.58 -32.19
N ASN A 763 4.20 -21.47 -32.60
CA ASN A 763 5.01 -20.65 -31.71
C ASN A 763 4.18 -20.00 -30.58
N LEU A 764 2.96 -19.53 -30.89
CA LEU A 764 2.06 -18.96 -29.88
C LEU A 764 1.68 -20.00 -28.81
N CYS A 765 1.44 -21.26 -29.19
CA CYS A 765 1.08 -22.34 -28.25
C CYS A 765 2.13 -22.57 -27.16
N GLN A 766 3.41 -22.31 -27.45
CA GLN A 766 4.51 -22.52 -26.50
C GLN A 766 4.52 -21.51 -25.36
N VAL A 767 3.91 -20.34 -25.56
CA VAL A 767 3.91 -19.23 -24.58
C VAL A 767 2.73 -19.31 -23.61
N PHE A 768 1.61 -19.89 -24.03
CA PHE A 768 0.38 -19.95 -23.23
C PHE A 768 0.47 -21.02 -22.14
N ARG A 769 0.06 -20.65 -20.92
CA ARG A 769 0.13 -21.52 -19.72
C ARG A 769 -1.22 -22.08 -19.27
N ILE A 770 -2.33 -21.47 -19.68
CA ILE A 770 -3.65 -22.03 -19.38
C ILE A 770 -3.93 -23.11 -20.43
N GLU A 771 -4.24 -24.31 -19.94
CA GLU A 771 -4.32 -25.52 -20.75
C GLU A 771 -5.43 -25.43 -21.80
N ARG A 772 -6.59 -24.85 -21.46
CA ARG A 772 -7.72 -24.71 -22.39
C ARG A 772 -7.38 -23.85 -23.61
N GLU A 773 -6.82 -22.66 -23.38
CA GLU A 773 -6.47 -21.68 -24.40
C GLU A 773 -5.27 -22.16 -25.23
N LYS A 774 -4.35 -22.88 -24.58
CA LYS A 774 -3.26 -23.58 -25.27
C LYS A 774 -3.80 -24.67 -26.19
N GLN A 775 -4.75 -25.50 -25.74
CA GLN A 775 -5.39 -26.53 -26.57
C GLN A 775 -6.12 -25.93 -27.77
N GLU A 776 -6.78 -24.79 -27.59
CA GLU A 776 -7.46 -24.08 -28.67
C GLU A 776 -6.47 -23.55 -29.73
N LEU A 777 -5.33 -22.99 -29.33
CA LEU A 777 -4.25 -22.61 -30.25
C LEU A 777 -3.64 -23.82 -30.97
N ILE A 778 -3.46 -24.94 -30.26
CA ILE A 778 -2.98 -26.21 -30.85
C ILE A 778 -3.97 -26.71 -31.90
N ALA A 779 -5.27 -26.62 -31.61
CA ALA A 779 -6.32 -26.99 -32.54
C ALA A 779 -6.29 -26.12 -33.80
N ILE A 780 -6.11 -24.80 -33.66
CA ILE A 780 -5.97 -23.87 -34.80
C ILE A 780 -4.70 -24.15 -35.61
N TYR A 781 -3.59 -24.49 -34.96
CA TYR A 781 -2.37 -24.94 -35.63
C TYR A 781 -2.64 -26.16 -36.53
N TYR A 782 -3.27 -27.21 -35.99
CA TYR A 782 -3.61 -28.40 -36.76
C TYR A 782 -4.60 -28.10 -37.89
N LEU A 783 -5.55 -27.18 -37.66
CA LEU A 783 -6.49 -26.72 -38.67
C LEU A 783 -5.77 -26.04 -39.85
N CYS A 784 -4.78 -25.18 -39.58
CA CYS A 784 -3.94 -24.56 -40.61
C CYS A 784 -3.15 -25.62 -41.40
N LYS A 785 -2.57 -26.60 -40.71
CA LYS A 785 -1.84 -27.70 -41.37
C LYS A 785 -2.76 -28.59 -42.20
N ALA A 786 -3.99 -28.82 -41.75
CA ALA A 786 -4.99 -29.56 -42.51
C ALA A 786 -5.37 -28.81 -43.80
N TRP A 787 -5.64 -27.50 -43.72
CA TRP A 787 -5.92 -26.67 -44.90
C TRP A 787 -4.72 -26.59 -45.86
N GLU A 788 -3.49 -26.47 -45.35
CA GLU A 788 -2.27 -26.54 -46.16
C GLU A 788 -2.21 -27.85 -46.97
N ASN A 789 -2.35 -29.00 -46.31
CA ASN A 789 -2.27 -30.30 -46.99
C ASN A 789 -3.45 -30.53 -47.94
N MET A 790 -4.62 -29.98 -47.62
CA MET A 790 -5.77 -30.00 -48.51
C MET A 790 -5.52 -29.21 -49.79
N GLU A 791 -4.94 -28.00 -49.70
CA GLU A 791 -4.62 -27.19 -50.88
C GLU A 791 -3.54 -27.85 -51.75
N HIS A 792 -2.56 -28.53 -51.15
CA HIS A 792 -1.64 -29.40 -51.89
C HIS A 792 -2.35 -30.59 -52.55
N ALA A 793 -3.29 -31.23 -51.86
CA ALA A 793 -4.06 -32.35 -52.42
C ALA A 793 -4.88 -31.91 -53.64
N ASN A 794 -5.51 -30.72 -53.58
CA ASN A 794 -6.24 -30.11 -54.69
C ASN A 794 -5.32 -29.80 -55.90
N LEU A 795 -4.07 -29.43 -55.66
CA LEU A 795 -3.09 -29.20 -56.74
C LEU A 795 -2.60 -30.51 -57.37
N GLU A 796 -2.34 -31.52 -56.55
CA GLU A 796 -1.74 -32.78 -56.99
C GLU A 796 -2.75 -33.78 -57.57
N GLN A 797 -4.04 -33.62 -57.27
CA GLN A 797 -5.13 -34.55 -57.61
C GLN A 797 -4.85 -36.01 -57.20
N LYS A 798 -4.10 -36.20 -56.09
CA LYS A 798 -3.78 -37.52 -55.55
C LYS A 798 -4.67 -37.87 -54.36
N SER A 799 -5.47 -38.92 -54.52
CA SER A 799 -6.30 -39.54 -53.48
C SER A 799 -5.62 -39.66 -52.10
N SER A 800 -4.38 -40.15 -52.03
CA SER A 800 -3.64 -40.36 -50.77
C SER A 800 -3.30 -39.06 -50.03
N SER A 801 -3.26 -37.92 -50.72
CA SER A 801 -2.95 -36.62 -50.12
C SER A 801 -4.12 -36.08 -49.28
N TYR A 802 -5.37 -36.48 -49.58
CA TYR A 802 -6.55 -36.14 -48.79
C TYR A 802 -6.63 -36.90 -47.45
N ALA A 803 -6.12 -38.14 -47.40
CA ALA A 803 -6.04 -38.92 -46.16
C ALA A 803 -5.27 -38.15 -45.06
N LYS A 804 -4.11 -37.59 -45.44
CA LYS A 804 -3.26 -36.81 -44.53
C LYS A 804 -3.95 -35.53 -44.03
N ALA A 805 -4.72 -34.86 -44.90
CA ALA A 805 -5.52 -33.70 -44.50
C ALA A 805 -6.63 -34.12 -43.52
N SER A 806 -7.28 -35.27 -43.74
CA SER A 806 -8.28 -35.82 -42.84
C SER A 806 -7.74 -36.07 -41.43
N ASP A 807 -6.60 -36.75 -41.31
CA ASP A 807 -5.94 -37.03 -40.02
C ASP A 807 -5.61 -35.74 -39.25
N LEU A 808 -5.20 -34.69 -39.96
CA LEU A 808 -4.88 -33.39 -39.36
C LEU A 808 -6.15 -32.66 -38.88
N PHE A 809 -7.24 -32.71 -39.64
CA PHE A 809 -8.53 -32.19 -39.20
C PHE A 809 -9.08 -32.95 -37.98
N GLU A 810 -8.90 -34.27 -37.92
CA GLU A 810 -9.27 -35.06 -36.75
C GLU A 810 -8.43 -34.67 -35.51
N LYS A 811 -7.11 -34.44 -35.68
CA LYS A 811 -6.26 -33.89 -34.61
C LYS A 811 -6.75 -32.52 -34.13
N ALA A 812 -7.17 -31.64 -35.03
CA ALA A 812 -7.77 -30.36 -34.66
C ALA A 812 -9.08 -30.57 -33.86
N CYS A 813 -9.96 -31.47 -34.32
CA CYS A 813 -11.20 -31.84 -33.63
C CYS A 813 -10.95 -32.32 -32.19
N ASN A 814 -9.93 -33.16 -31.99
CA ASN A 814 -9.61 -33.72 -30.68
C ASN A 814 -9.09 -32.69 -29.67
N ASN A 815 -8.55 -31.55 -30.15
CA ASN A 815 -8.05 -30.48 -29.30
C ASN A 815 -9.07 -29.36 -29.07
N PHE A 816 -10.07 -29.17 -29.94
CA PHE A 816 -11.12 -28.18 -29.68
C PHE A 816 -12.05 -28.63 -28.54
N PRO A 817 -12.46 -27.71 -27.63
CA PRO A 817 -13.57 -27.98 -26.71
C PRO A 817 -14.86 -28.21 -27.50
N GLU A 818 -15.90 -28.73 -26.85
CA GLU A 818 -17.20 -28.96 -27.49
C GLU A 818 -17.78 -27.62 -27.99
N SER A 819 -17.57 -27.35 -29.28
CA SER A 819 -17.74 -26.05 -29.93
C SER A 819 -18.07 -26.24 -31.41
N ARG A 820 -18.50 -25.16 -32.08
CA ARG A 820 -18.70 -25.19 -33.54
C ARG A 820 -17.43 -25.57 -34.31
N MET A 821 -16.25 -25.14 -33.87
CA MET A 821 -14.99 -25.44 -34.55
C MET A 821 -14.62 -26.93 -34.46
N LYS A 822 -15.00 -27.59 -33.37
CA LYS A 822 -14.89 -29.04 -33.26
C LYS A 822 -15.75 -29.75 -34.31
N LYS A 823 -17.01 -29.33 -34.46
CA LYS A 823 -17.93 -29.88 -35.47
C LYS A 823 -17.47 -29.59 -36.89
N LEU A 824 -16.94 -28.39 -37.15
CA LEU A 824 -16.32 -28.03 -38.41
C LEU A 824 -15.14 -28.94 -38.74
N SER A 825 -14.20 -29.11 -37.81
CA SER A 825 -13.00 -29.91 -38.00
C SER A 825 -13.35 -31.37 -38.29
N LEU A 826 -14.32 -31.93 -37.57
CA LEU A 826 -14.81 -33.28 -37.85
C LEU A 826 -15.51 -33.37 -39.22
N GLY A 827 -16.34 -32.39 -39.58
CA GLY A 827 -16.95 -32.32 -40.90
C GLY A 827 -15.92 -32.29 -42.04
N ASN A 828 -14.87 -31.48 -41.87
CA ASN A 828 -13.77 -31.36 -42.83
C ASN A 828 -12.96 -32.67 -42.93
N SER A 829 -12.66 -33.32 -41.81
CA SER A 829 -12.01 -34.64 -41.80
C SER A 829 -12.81 -35.66 -42.60
N LEU A 830 -14.11 -35.81 -42.28
CA LEU A 830 -14.99 -36.75 -42.96
C LEU A 830 -15.10 -36.44 -44.47
N TYR A 831 -15.16 -35.15 -44.84
CA TYR A 831 -15.19 -34.77 -46.25
C TYR A 831 -13.88 -35.08 -46.97
N CYS A 832 -12.72 -34.83 -46.36
CA CYS A 832 -11.43 -35.25 -46.89
C CYS A 832 -11.35 -36.78 -47.09
N SER A 833 -11.88 -37.56 -46.14
CA SER A 833 -11.97 -39.02 -46.29
C SER A 833 -12.87 -39.40 -47.49
N ALA A 834 -13.96 -38.67 -47.73
CA ALA A 834 -14.78 -38.89 -48.92
C ALA A 834 -14.02 -38.61 -50.23
N LEU A 835 -13.19 -37.57 -50.27
CA LEU A 835 -12.33 -37.25 -51.43
C LEU A 835 -11.26 -38.32 -51.68
N GLU A 836 -10.63 -38.83 -50.61
CA GLU A 836 -9.70 -39.96 -50.70
C GLU A 836 -10.38 -41.16 -51.37
N PHE A 837 -11.52 -41.62 -50.82
CA PHE A 837 -12.25 -42.75 -51.37
C PHE A 837 -12.82 -42.48 -52.77
N GLY A 838 -13.16 -41.23 -53.10
CA GLY A 838 -13.52 -40.81 -54.46
C GLY A 838 -12.40 -41.05 -55.45
N GLY A 839 -11.15 -40.73 -55.08
CA GLY A 839 -10.01 -41.01 -55.95
C GLY A 839 -9.63 -42.48 -56.04
N LEU A 840 -9.92 -43.29 -55.02
CA LEU A 840 -9.79 -44.76 -55.10
C LEU A 840 -10.87 -45.37 -56.00
N PHE A 841 -12.10 -44.85 -55.91
CA PHE A 841 -13.21 -45.23 -56.77
C PHE A 841 -12.89 -45.00 -58.26
N ASP A 842 -12.24 -43.89 -58.60
CA ASP A 842 -11.87 -43.59 -59.98
C ASP A 842 -10.76 -44.46 -60.53
N LYS A 843 -9.81 -44.86 -59.68
CA LYS A 843 -8.68 -45.70 -60.09
C LYS A 843 -9.06 -47.16 -60.26
N SER A 844 -10.08 -47.64 -59.55
CA SER A 844 -10.51 -49.03 -59.65
C SER A 844 -11.32 -49.26 -60.93
N SER A 845 -11.04 -50.35 -61.63
CA SER A 845 -11.88 -50.87 -62.72
C SER A 845 -12.79 -52.01 -62.26
N ASP A 846 -12.62 -52.49 -61.02
CA ASP A 846 -13.44 -53.55 -60.45
C ASP A 846 -14.74 -53.01 -59.85
N LEU A 847 -15.86 -53.60 -60.26
CA LEU A 847 -17.18 -53.15 -59.83
C LEU A 847 -17.43 -53.44 -58.34
N GLU A 848 -16.88 -54.53 -57.80
CA GLU A 848 -17.07 -54.90 -56.39
C GLU A 848 -16.31 -53.95 -55.44
N GLU A 849 -15.07 -53.59 -55.78
CA GLU A 849 -14.33 -52.51 -55.13
C GLU A 849 -15.06 -51.16 -55.22
N LYS A 850 -15.57 -50.79 -56.40
CA LYS A 850 -16.35 -49.54 -56.58
C LYS A 850 -17.60 -49.48 -55.71
N ILE A 851 -18.33 -50.60 -55.54
CA ILE A 851 -19.48 -50.68 -54.63
C ILE A 851 -19.06 -50.35 -53.19
N ASN A 852 -17.93 -50.90 -52.74
CA ASN A 852 -17.43 -50.68 -51.39
C ASN A 852 -16.98 -49.23 -51.18
N PHE A 853 -16.29 -48.62 -52.15
CA PHE A 853 -15.90 -47.22 -52.09
C PHE A 853 -17.11 -46.28 -52.13
N TYR A 854 -18.09 -46.54 -53.00
CA TYR A 854 -19.34 -45.78 -53.06
C TYR A 854 -20.06 -45.72 -51.70
N LYS A 855 -20.19 -46.86 -51.02
CA LYS A 855 -20.81 -46.92 -49.68
C LYS A 855 -20.06 -46.03 -48.67
N LYS A 856 -18.72 -46.04 -48.70
CA LYS A 856 -17.88 -45.22 -47.81
C LYS A 856 -18.01 -43.72 -48.11
N ILE A 857 -17.92 -43.33 -49.39
CA ILE A 857 -18.08 -41.93 -49.83
C ILE A 857 -19.42 -41.37 -49.33
N LYS A 858 -20.51 -42.10 -49.57
CA LYS A 858 -21.85 -41.72 -49.14
C LYS A 858 -21.98 -41.57 -47.62
N MET A 859 -21.44 -42.52 -46.87
CA MET A 859 -21.43 -42.47 -45.40
C MET A 859 -20.70 -41.22 -44.90
N PHE A 860 -19.48 -40.99 -45.40
CA PHE A 860 -18.65 -39.87 -44.97
C PHE A 860 -19.26 -38.50 -45.32
N LEU A 861 -19.78 -38.31 -46.54
CA LEU A 861 -20.39 -37.04 -46.92
C LEU A 861 -21.68 -36.72 -46.13
N ARG A 862 -22.49 -37.74 -45.80
CA ARG A 862 -23.68 -37.56 -44.95
C ARG A 862 -23.32 -37.18 -43.51
N GLU A 863 -22.33 -37.86 -42.94
CA GLU A 863 -21.85 -37.53 -41.60
C GLU A 863 -21.15 -36.15 -41.57
N ALA A 864 -20.42 -35.78 -42.64
CA ALA A 864 -19.87 -34.44 -42.80
C ALA A 864 -20.98 -33.38 -42.81
N SER A 865 -22.03 -33.59 -43.63
CA SER A 865 -23.19 -32.70 -43.71
C SER A 865 -23.86 -32.49 -42.34
N LYS A 866 -24.10 -33.59 -41.61
CA LYS A 866 -24.67 -33.56 -40.26
C LYS A 866 -23.79 -32.78 -39.29
N ASN A 867 -22.48 -32.99 -39.30
CA ASN A 867 -21.54 -32.28 -38.43
C ASN A 867 -21.50 -30.78 -38.76
N TYR A 868 -21.45 -30.39 -40.03
CA TYR A 868 -21.56 -28.98 -40.43
C TYR A 868 -22.87 -28.36 -39.93
N GLN A 869 -24.00 -29.06 -40.06
CA GLN A 869 -25.29 -28.56 -39.59
C GLN A 869 -25.33 -28.38 -38.07
N MET A 870 -24.80 -29.35 -37.32
CA MET A 870 -24.65 -29.24 -35.85
C MET A 870 -23.73 -28.09 -35.45
N GLY A 871 -22.73 -27.76 -36.27
CA GLY A 871 -21.85 -26.61 -36.09
C GLY A 871 -22.43 -25.26 -36.53
N GLY A 872 -23.62 -25.25 -37.15
CA GLY A 872 -24.25 -24.03 -37.69
C GLY A 872 -23.75 -23.61 -39.08
N PHE A 873 -22.96 -24.45 -39.76
CA PHE A 873 -22.40 -24.20 -41.08
C PHE A 873 -23.38 -24.65 -42.18
N VAL A 874 -24.49 -23.91 -42.33
CA VAL A 874 -25.65 -24.34 -43.15
C VAL A 874 -25.29 -24.53 -44.62
N GLN A 875 -24.48 -23.63 -45.20
CA GLN A 875 -24.07 -23.74 -46.61
C GLN A 875 -23.21 -24.98 -46.84
N ASP A 876 -22.24 -25.23 -45.96
CA ASP A 876 -21.36 -26.40 -46.03
C ASP A 876 -22.11 -27.72 -45.81
N ALA A 877 -23.11 -27.71 -44.92
CA ALA A 877 -24.00 -28.84 -44.72
C ALA A 877 -24.79 -29.16 -45.98
N LYS A 878 -25.37 -28.14 -46.62
CA LYS A 878 -26.10 -28.27 -47.90
C LYS A 878 -25.17 -28.73 -49.02
N TRP A 879 -23.95 -28.21 -49.09
CA TRP A 879 -22.92 -28.63 -50.06
C TRP A 879 -22.60 -30.13 -49.94
N ALA A 880 -22.28 -30.60 -48.74
CA ALA A 880 -21.96 -32.02 -48.51
C ALA A 880 -23.16 -32.93 -48.83
N LEU A 881 -24.38 -32.48 -48.50
CA LEU A 881 -25.60 -33.21 -48.84
C LEU A 881 -25.86 -33.25 -50.35
N ALA A 882 -25.72 -32.12 -51.04
CA ALA A 882 -25.87 -32.02 -52.49
C ALA A 882 -24.82 -32.87 -53.20
N THR A 883 -23.57 -32.85 -52.75
CA THR A 883 -22.48 -33.69 -53.26
C THR A 883 -22.80 -35.17 -53.11
N THR A 884 -23.30 -35.59 -51.94
CA THR A 884 -23.77 -36.97 -51.74
C THR A 884 -24.88 -37.35 -52.72
N THR A 885 -25.86 -36.46 -52.88
CA THR A 885 -27.05 -36.68 -53.71
C THR A 885 -26.67 -36.73 -55.20
N PHE A 886 -25.73 -35.88 -55.61
CA PHE A 886 -25.15 -35.89 -56.94
C PHE A 886 -24.40 -37.20 -57.20
N PHE A 887 -23.59 -37.64 -56.24
CA PHE A 887 -22.87 -38.91 -56.31
C PHE A 887 -23.81 -40.13 -56.37
N ASP A 888 -24.94 -40.08 -55.65
CA ASP A 888 -26.02 -41.08 -55.78
C ASP A 888 -26.56 -41.12 -57.21
N GLY A 889 -26.74 -39.96 -57.86
CA GLY A 889 -27.15 -39.88 -59.26
C GLY A 889 -26.14 -40.51 -60.22
N ILE A 890 -24.86 -40.14 -60.08
CA ILE A 890 -23.77 -40.68 -60.92
C ILE A 890 -23.61 -42.19 -60.74
N TRP A 891 -23.69 -42.71 -59.50
CA TRP A 891 -23.59 -44.14 -59.26
C TRP A 891 -24.64 -44.93 -60.06
N HIS A 892 -25.86 -44.42 -60.14
CA HIS A 892 -26.92 -45.06 -60.92
C HIS A 892 -26.71 -44.90 -62.45
N LEU A 893 -26.01 -43.87 -62.92
CA LEU A 893 -25.56 -43.80 -64.32
C LEU A 893 -24.53 -44.88 -64.64
N ILE A 894 -23.52 -45.04 -63.77
CA ILE A 894 -22.48 -46.07 -63.94
C ILE A 894 -23.12 -47.48 -63.95
N LEU A 895 -24.13 -47.72 -63.10
CA LEU A 895 -24.88 -48.99 -63.13
C LEU A 895 -25.69 -49.17 -64.42
N SER A 896 -26.29 -48.10 -64.95
CA SER A 896 -26.99 -48.12 -66.23
C SER A 896 -26.07 -48.46 -67.40
N ASP A 897 -24.87 -47.88 -67.45
CA ASP A 897 -23.93 -48.11 -68.55
C ASP A 897 -23.38 -49.53 -68.59
N ASN A 898 -23.28 -50.18 -67.43
CA ASN A 898 -22.85 -51.57 -67.31
C ASN A 898 -24.00 -52.59 -67.43
N GLU A 899 -25.26 -52.15 -67.57
CA GLU A 899 -26.44 -53.02 -67.62
C GLU A 899 -26.88 -53.28 -69.06
N ILE A 900 -27.05 -54.57 -69.39
CA ILE A 900 -27.41 -55.03 -70.74
C ILE A 900 -28.93 -55.17 -70.86
N ASP A 901 -29.64 -55.42 -69.75
CA ASP A 901 -31.10 -55.45 -69.71
C ASP A 901 -31.67 -54.04 -69.86
N PHE A 902 -32.33 -53.78 -70.99
CA PHE A 902 -32.91 -52.49 -71.34
C PHE A 902 -33.92 -51.97 -70.29
N SER A 903 -34.68 -52.86 -69.66
CA SER A 903 -35.66 -52.47 -68.63
C SER A 903 -34.96 -52.01 -67.34
N LYS A 904 -33.94 -52.75 -66.91
CA LYS A 904 -33.12 -52.37 -65.74
C LYS A 904 -32.27 -51.13 -66.01
N LYS A 905 -31.71 -51.01 -67.21
CA LYS A 905 -30.98 -49.82 -67.67
C LYS A 905 -31.84 -48.56 -67.58
N ASN A 906 -33.03 -48.58 -68.16
CA ASN A 906 -33.98 -47.45 -68.07
C ASN A 906 -34.42 -47.14 -66.63
N ARG A 907 -34.56 -48.16 -65.79
CA ARG A 907 -34.85 -47.97 -64.36
C ARG A 907 -33.70 -47.22 -63.66
N TYR A 908 -32.46 -47.59 -63.93
CA TYR A 908 -31.29 -46.91 -63.37
C TYR A 908 -31.15 -45.46 -63.87
N LEU A 909 -31.40 -45.20 -65.16
CA LEU A 909 -31.41 -43.82 -65.72
C LEU A 909 -32.48 -42.92 -65.09
N ASN A 910 -33.68 -43.45 -64.84
CA ASN A 910 -34.75 -42.70 -64.16
C ASN A 910 -34.39 -42.37 -62.71
N ILE A 911 -33.76 -43.30 -61.99
CA ILE A 911 -33.29 -43.06 -60.62
C ILE A 911 -32.16 -42.02 -60.62
N ALA A 912 -31.20 -42.15 -61.55
CA ALA A 912 -30.11 -41.20 -61.71
C ALA A 912 -30.64 -39.78 -61.95
N THR A 913 -31.53 -39.61 -62.93
CA THR A 913 -32.18 -38.33 -63.27
C THR A 913 -32.87 -37.70 -62.06
N THR A 914 -33.55 -38.52 -61.24
CA THR A 914 -34.21 -38.05 -60.01
C THR A 914 -33.20 -37.49 -59.01
N TYR A 915 -32.12 -38.23 -58.75
CA TYR A 915 -31.07 -37.78 -57.83
C TYR A 915 -30.34 -36.54 -58.34
N LEU A 916 -30.05 -36.47 -59.64
CA LEU A 916 -29.40 -35.32 -60.25
C LEU A 916 -30.27 -34.05 -60.18
N ASN A 917 -31.58 -34.14 -60.46
CA ASN A 917 -32.51 -33.01 -60.27
C ASN A 917 -32.56 -32.55 -58.80
N ASN A 918 -32.57 -33.49 -57.86
CA ASN A 918 -32.55 -33.15 -56.44
C ASN A 918 -31.23 -32.48 -56.04
N ALA A 919 -30.08 -32.98 -56.51
CA ALA A 919 -28.79 -32.37 -56.26
C ALA A 919 -28.70 -30.96 -56.84
N LEU A 920 -29.22 -30.76 -58.06
CA LEU A 920 -29.30 -29.46 -58.73
C LEU A 920 -30.07 -28.44 -57.86
N ASN A 921 -31.24 -28.82 -57.35
CA ASN A 921 -32.04 -27.96 -56.47
C ASN A 921 -31.31 -27.62 -55.17
N ILE A 922 -30.63 -28.59 -54.54
CA ILE A 922 -29.90 -28.34 -53.29
C ILE A 922 -28.69 -27.42 -53.55
N PHE A 923 -27.97 -27.58 -54.66
CA PHE A 923 -26.88 -26.67 -55.05
C PHE A 923 -27.39 -25.25 -55.30
N ASP A 924 -28.54 -25.09 -55.96
CA ASP A 924 -29.18 -23.80 -56.22
C ASP A 924 -29.60 -23.10 -54.91
N GLU A 925 -30.29 -23.82 -54.02
CA GLU A 925 -30.69 -23.32 -52.70
C GLU A 925 -29.51 -22.98 -51.77
N ALA A 926 -28.33 -23.52 -52.06
CA ALA A 926 -27.10 -23.25 -51.33
C ALA A 926 -26.24 -22.16 -51.99
N GLY A 927 -26.62 -21.67 -53.19
CA GLY A 927 -25.93 -20.62 -53.93
C GLY A 927 -24.73 -21.08 -54.75
N TYR A 928 -24.60 -22.39 -55.03
CA TYR A 928 -23.49 -22.98 -55.79
C TYR A 928 -23.82 -23.07 -57.29
N ASN A 929 -24.02 -21.91 -57.92
CA ASN A 929 -24.51 -21.79 -59.30
C ASN A 929 -23.67 -22.56 -60.32
N GLN A 930 -22.34 -22.51 -60.20
CA GLN A 930 -21.44 -23.21 -61.12
C GLN A 930 -21.64 -24.74 -61.08
N LYS A 931 -21.83 -25.31 -59.88
CA LYS A 931 -22.04 -26.76 -59.73
C LYS A 931 -23.45 -27.15 -60.16
N ARG A 932 -24.43 -26.30 -59.90
CA ARG A 932 -25.80 -26.46 -60.43
C ARG A 932 -25.79 -26.52 -61.97
N ASP A 933 -25.05 -25.63 -62.62
CA ASP A 933 -24.94 -25.62 -64.09
C ASP A 933 -24.20 -26.87 -64.60
N GLU A 934 -23.18 -27.34 -63.88
CA GLU A 934 -22.51 -28.61 -64.19
C GLU A 934 -23.46 -29.82 -64.09
N VAL A 935 -24.28 -29.91 -63.02
CA VAL A 935 -25.29 -30.96 -62.88
C VAL A 935 -26.35 -30.87 -64.01
N SER A 936 -26.70 -29.65 -64.44
CA SER A 936 -27.59 -29.43 -65.58
C SER A 936 -27.02 -30.01 -66.88
N ASN A 937 -25.72 -29.85 -67.13
CA ASN A 937 -25.07 -30.42 -68.31
C ASN A 937 -25.13 -31.96 -68.30
N TYR A 938 -24.96 -32.61 -67.15
CA TYR A 938 -25.14 -34.07 -67.04
C TYR A 938 -26.59 -34.49 -67.33
N LEU A 939 -27.57 -33.74 -66.83
CA LEU A 939 -28.99 -33.98 -67.12
C LEU A 939 -29.30 -33.81 -68.62
N GLU A 940 -28.63 -32.91 -69.33
CA GLU A 940 -28.73 -32.78 -70.79
C GLU A 940 -28.04 -33.93 -71.53
N MET A 941 -26.85 -34.35 -71.09
CA MET A 941 -26.14 -35.49 -71.69
C MET A 941 -26.93 -36.80 -71.60
N ILE A 942 -27.64 -37.02 -70.50
CA ILE A 942 -28.54 -38.18 -70.32
C ILE A 942 -29.71 -38.13 -71.32
N LYS A 943 -30.24 -36.95 -71.64
CA LYS A 943 -31.32 -36.79 -72.62
C LYS A 943 -30.85 -37.05 -74.06
N ASP A 944 -29.58 -36.78 -74.35
CA ASP A 944 -28.98 -36.94 -75.68
C ASP A 944 -28.39 -38.34 -75.94
N GLU A 945 -28.51 -39.29 -75.01
CA GLU A 945 -27.91 -40.65 -75.07
C GLU A 945 -26.38 -40.67 -75.34
N LYS A 946 -25.64 -39.66 -74.85
CA LYS A 946 -24.18 -39.60 -75.02
C LYS A 946 -23.46 -40.44 -73.96
N GLU A 947 -22.36 -41.11 -74.34
CA GLU A 947 -21.53 -41.92 -73.44
C GLU A 947 -20.91 -41.05 -72.33
N ILE A 948 -21.08 -41.43 -71.06
CA ILE A 948 -20.65 -40.63 -69.89
C ILE A 948 -19.43 -41.28 -69.21
N LEU A 949 -18.25 -40.74 -69.44
CA LEU A 949 -17.06 -41.05 -68.62
C LEU A 949 -17.06 -40.19 -67.35
N ALA A 950 -17.62 -40.71 -66.25
CA ALA A 950 -17.71 -40.01 -64.97
C ALA A 950 -16.51 -40.31 -64.05
N SER A 951 -15.81 -39.26 -63.58
CA SER A 951 -14.78 -39.32 -62.54
C SER A 951 -15.32 -38.78 -61.21
N ALA A 952 -15.44 -39.64 -60.20
CA ALA A 952 -15.80 -39.33 -58.82
C ALA A 952 -14.96 -38.21 -58.20
N LEU A 953 -13.67 -38.13 -58.50
CA LEU A 953 -12.79 -37.08 -58.00
C LEU A 953 -13.14 -35.73 -58.62
N ASN A 954 -13.30 -35.63 -59.95
CA ASN A 954 -13.77 -34.42 -60.63
C ASN A 954 -15.20 -34.02 -60.20
N ILE A 955 -16.02 -35.01 -59.83
CA ILE A 955 -17.40 -34.84 -59.36
C ILE A 955 -17.45 -34.24 -57.95
N ILE A 956 -16.53 -34.64 -57.06
CA ILE A 956 -16.46 -34.18 -55.66
C ILE A 956 -15.54 -32.93 -55.52
N GLU A 957 -14.63 -32.66 -56.47
CA GLU A 957 -13.75 -31.48 -56.48
C GLU A 957 -14.50 -30.14 -56.74
N LYS A 958 -15.00 -29.56 -55.63
CA LYS A 958 -15.17 -28.13 -55.26
C LYS A 958 -16.46 -27.35 -55.65
N PRO A 959 -16.84 -26.28 -54.88
CA PRO A 959 -16.00 -25.35 -54.11
C PRO A 959 -15.58 -25.89 -52.75
N ALA A 960 -14.49 -25.30 -52.23
CA ALA A 960 -13.70 -25.79 -51.12
C ALA A 960 -14.52 -26.35 -49.97
N ILE A 961 -14.09 -27.51 -49.42
CA ILE A 961 -14.43 -27.94 -48.06
C ILE A 961 -14.48 -26.71 -47.17
N SER A 962 -15.44 -26.64 -46.24
CA SER A 962 -15.63 -25.46 -45.40
C SER A 962 -14.30 -24.93 -44.83
N GLU A 963 -13.77 -23.89 -45.46
CA GLU A 963 -12.68 -23.09 -44.96
C GLU A 963 -13.27 -22.05 -44.00
N SER A 964 -14.24 -22.39 -43.16
CA SER A 964 -14.84 -21.42 -42.25
C SER A 964 -13.90 -21.12 -41.07
N SER A 965 -13.70 -19.85 -40.73
CA SER A 965 -13.05 -19.41 -39.46
C SER A 965 -14.07 -18.75 -38.55
N ILE A 966 -15.36 -18.87 -38.85
CA ILE A 966 -16.41 -18.13 -38.14
C ILE A 966 -16.35 -18.42 -36.63
N GLY A 967 -15.71 -19.52 -36.19
CA GLY A 967 -15.41 -19.82 -34.79
C GLY A 967 -13.97 -19.76 -34.29
N ILE A 968 -13.02 -19.27 -35.07
CA ILE A 968 -11.70 -18.94 -34.54
C ILE A 968 -11.80 -17.55 -33.93
N SER A 969 -11.47 -17.41 -32.65
CA SER A 969 -11.39 -16.12 -31.96
C SER A 969 -10.06 -16.02 -31.22
N ALA A 970 -9.63 -14.79 -30.95
CA ALA A 970 -8.43 -14.54 -30.17
C ALA A 970 -8.58 -15.14 -28.77
N PRO A 971 -7.82 -16.17 -28.37
CA PRO A 971 -7.98 -16.78 -27.05
C PRO A 971 -7.51 -15.80 -25.97
N SER A 972 -8.13 -15.79 -24.80
CA SER A 972 -7.69 -14.96 -23.67
C SER A 972 -6.25 -15.30 -23.27
N CYS A 973 -5.36 -14.31 -23.11
CA CYS A 973 -3.99 -14.59 -22.72
C CYS A 973 -3.83 -14.52 -21.20
N PRO A 974 -3.29 -15.53 -20.50
CA PRO A 974 -3.03 -15.44 -19.06
C PRO A 974 -2.08 -14.31 -18.65
N ILE A 975 -1.29 -13.77 -19.59
CA ILE A 975 -0.39 -12.63 -19.37
C ILE A 975 -1.19 -11.29 -19.38
N GLU A 976 -2.40 -11.27 -19.98
CA GLU A 976 -3.34 -10.13 -19.96
C GLU A 976 -3.99 -9.89 -18.59
N ILE A 977 -3.76 -10.81 -17.65
CA ILE A 977 -4.48 -10.87 -16.39
C ILE A 977 -3.90 -9.90 -15.36
N SER A 978 -4.76 -8.99 -14.93
CA SER A 978 -4.76 -8.12 -13.75
C SER A 978 -3.44 -7.47 -13.34
N SER A 979 -3.18 -6.34 -13.99
CA SER A 979 -2.17 -5.36 -13.60
C SER A 979 -2.73 -3.94 -13.49
N SER A 980 -4.02 -3.79 -13.18
CA SER A 980 -4.57 -2.46 -12.88
C SER A 980 -3.86 -1.84 -11.67
N VAL A 981 -3.74 -0.52 -11.65
CA VAL A 981 -3.00 0.20 -10.62
C VAL A 981 -3.80 0.17 -9.32
N ASN A 982 -3.17 -0.28 -8.24
CA ASN A 982 -3.74 -0.19 -6.90
C ASN A 982 -3.47 1.17 -6.25
N ILE A 983 -4.26 1.57 -5.25
CA ILE A 983 -4.00 2.84 -4.52
C ILE A 983 -2.60 2.88 -3.92
N GLY A 984 -2.06 1.74 -3.49
CA GLY A 984 -0.71 1.60 -2.95
C GLY A 984 0.40 1.94 -3.96
N GLU A 985 0.10 1.86 -5.25
CA GLU A 985 0.99 2.25 -6.36
C GLU A 985 0.86 3.73 -6.68
N MET A 986 -0.32 4.32 -6.45
CA MET A 986 -0.56 5.77 -6.47
C MET A 986 -0.15 6.48 -5.16
N GLN A 987 0.08 5.70 -4.09
CA GLN A 987 0.56 6.14 -2.78
C GLN A 987 2.07 6.35 -2.73
N ARG A 988 2.81 6.04 -3.80
CA ARG A 988 3.89 6.96 -4.13
C ARG A 988 3.20 8.27 -4.48
N THR A 989 2.98 9.08 -3.45
CA THR A 989 3.39 10.47 -3.47
C THR A 989 4.46 10.56 -4.56
N ASP A 990 4.33 11.50 -5.47
CA ASP A 990 5.11 12.74 -5.39
C ASP A 990 5.74 12.96 -3.99
N LEU A 991 6.41 11.92 -3.48
CA LEU A 991 7.43 11.91 -2.48
C LEU A 991 8.43 12.56 -3.36
N GLN A 992 8.46 13.89 -3.18
CA GLN A 992 9.62 14.70 -3.38
C GLN A 992 10.68 13.85 -4.04
N THR A 993 10.77 13.95 -5.37
CA THR A 993 11.78 13.24 -6.16
C THR A 993 13.08 13.27 -5.37
N GLU A 994 13.97 12.30 -5.49
CA GLU A 994 15.29 12.38 -4.81
C GLU A 994 15.92 13.79 -4.95
N SER A 995 15.64 14.46 -6.09
CA SER A 995 15.86 15.88 -6.37
C SER A 995 15.31 16.89 -5.35
N GLU A 996 14.11 16.71 -4.79
CA GLU A 996 13.51 17.54 -3.73
C GLU A 996 14.14 17.32 -2.35
N LEU A 997 14.75 16.16 -2.08
CA LEU A 997 15.53 15.91 -0.85
C LEU A 997 16.95 16.47 -0.98
N ASP A 998 17.54 16.41 -2.17
CA ASP A 998 18.84 16.96 -2.54
C ASP A 998 18.73 18.33 -3.24
N TRP A 999 17.69 19.13 -2.95
CA TRP A 999 17.43 20.39 -3.66
C TRP A 999 18.64 21.35 -3.62
N ASN A 1000 19.41 21.31 -2.53
CA ASN A 1000 20.61 22.11 -2.31
C ASN A 1000 21.75 21.73 -3.28
N LYS A 1001 21.75 20.51 -3.81
CA LYS A 1001 22.70 20.10 -4.85
C LYS A 1001 22.25 20.57 -6.22
N ARG A 1002 20.99 20.97 -6.43
CA ARG A 1002 20.40 21.29 -7.74
C ARG A 1002 20.33 22.79 -8.05
N ILE A 1003 20.68 23.65 -7.10
CA ILE A 1003 20.71 25.10 -7.26
C ILE A 1003 22.05 25.57 -7.83
N HIS A 1004 22.00 26.58 -8.70
CA HIS A 1004 23.18 27.15 -9.35
C HIS A 1004 23.40 28.60 -8.94
N HIS A 1005 22.38 29.44 -9.09
CA HIS A 1005 22.50 30.88 -8.85
C HIS A 1005 21.16 31.47 -8.46
N ILE A 1006 21.16 32.47 -7.59
CA ILE A 1006 19.99 33.27 -7.25
C ILE A 1006 20.24 34.75 -7.53
N TYR A 1007 19.27 35.42 -8.14
CA TYR A 1007 19.29 36.84 -8.45
C TYR A 1007 18.09 37.52 -7.80
N PHE A 1008 18.31 38.67 -7.19
CA PHE A 1008 17.30 39.62 -6.80
C PHE A 1008 17.40 40.84 -7.69
N PHE A 1009 16.27 41.27 -8.23
CA PHE A 1009 16.22 42.42 -9.11
C PHE A 1009 14.91 43.18 -8.97
N MET A 1010 14.97 44.47 -9.27
CA MET A 1010 13.82 45.37 -9.27
C MET A 1010 12.98 45.15 -10.54
N PRO A 1011 11.69 45.54 -10.55
CA PRO A 1011 10.82 45.45 -11.73
C PRO A 1011 11.37 46.15 -12.99
N ASN A 1012 12.26 47.13 -12.83
CA ASN A 1012 12.95 47.81 -13.93
C ASN A 1012 14.20 47.08 -14.44
N GLY A 1013 14.50 45.88 -13.92
CA GLY A 1013 15.64 45.04 -14.34
C GLY A 1013 16.97 45.35 -13.63
N ILE A 1014 17.00 46.22 -12.62
CA ILE A 1014 18.22 46.47 -11.84
C ILE A 1014 18.46 45.32 -10.87
N CYS A 1015 19.60 44.64 -10.97
CA CYS A 1015 20.03 43.61 -10.02
C CYS A 1015 20.46 44.26 -8.69
N VAL A 1016 19.85 43.85 -7.59
CA VAL A 1016 20.15 44.36 -6.23
C VAL A 1016 21.02 43.41 -5.42
N TYR A 1017 21.00 42.11 -5.73
CA TYR A 1017 21.84 41.11 -5.09
C TYR A 1017 21.90 39.86 -5.97
N ASP A 1018 23.05 39.18 -6.00
CA ASP A 1018 23.17 37.86 -6.60
C ASP A 1018 24.08 36.95 -5.75
N HIS A 1019 23.89 35.64 -5.88
CA HIS A 1019 24.72 34.64 -5.21
C HIS A 1019 24.80 33.35 -6.00
N SER A 1020 26.03 32.90 -6.25
CA SER A 1020 26.31 31.63 -6.93
C SER A 1020 26.58 30.52 -5.91
N PHE A 1021 25.88 29.41 -6.06
CA PHE A 1021 25.99 28.22 -5.20
C PHE A 1021 26.99 27.17 -5.74
N ARG A 1022 27.43 27.33 -7.00
CA ARG A 1022 28.45 26.50 -7.65
C ARG A 1022 29.65 27.39 -8.05
N THR A 1023 30.78 26.79 -8.46
CA THR A 1023 32.00 27.53 -8.84
C THR A 1023 31.69 28.69 -9.79
N LYS A 1024 32.20 29.90 -9.48
CA LYS A 1024 31.91 31.16 -10.18
C LYS A 1024 32.15 31.04 -11.68
N GLU A 1025 31.07 31.03 -12.46
CA GLU A 1025 31.12 31.47 -13.86
C GLU A 1025 30.98 32.99 -13.91
N GLU A 1026 31.79 33.65 -14.75
CA GLU A 1026 31.80 35.11 -14.92
C GLU A 1026 30.61 35.54 -15.80
N VAL A 1027 29.42 35.62 -15.22
CA VAL A 1027 28.25 36.23 -15.87
C VAL A 1027 27.90 37.54 -15.18
N GLU A 1028 27.73 38.62 -15.96
CA GLU A 1028 27.41 39.95 -15.42
C GLU A 1028 25.96 39.99 -14.87
N PRO A 1029 25.75 40.15 -13.55
CA PRO A 1029 24.42 40.01 -12.93
C PRO A 1029 23.37 41.00 -13.45
N GLN A 1030 23.82 42.20 -13.82
CA GLN A 1030 22.96 43.24 -14.36
C GLN A 1030 22.40 42.88 -15.74
N LEU A 1031 23.18 42.20 -16.57
CA LEU A 1031 22.75 41.73 -17.88
C LEU A 1031 21.68 40.64 -17.75
N VAL A 1032 21.85 39.72 -16.79
CA VAL A 1032 20.90 38.64 -16.52
C VAL A 1032 19.57 39.21 -16.01
N ALA A 1033 19.60 40.12 -15.03
CA ALA A 1033 18.40 40.77 -14.50
C ALA A 1033 17.65 41.57 -15.58
N GLY A 1034 18.37 42.36 -16.38
CA GLY A 1034 17.78 43.10 -17.51
C GLY A 1034 17.17 42.17 -18.57
N GLY A 1035 17.87 41.08 -18.91
CA GLY A 1035 17.40 40.06 -19.84
C GLY A 1035 16.14 39.34 -19.38
N LEU A 1036 16.06 38.94 -18.11
CA LEU A 1036 14.90 38.25 -17.54
C LEU A 1036 13.66 39.15 -17.50
N THR A 1037 13.83 40.44 -17.19
CA THR A 1037 12.75 41.43 -17.28
C THR A 1037 12.25 41.59 -18.71
N GLY A 1038 13.16 41.69 -19.69
CA GLY A 1038 12.82 41.79 -21.12
C GLY A 1038 12.09 40.55 -21.64
N ILE A 1039 12.58 39.35 -21.33
CA ILE A 1039 11.94 38.08 -21.71
C ILE A 1039 10.54 37.97 -21.11
N SER A 1040 10.39 38.33 -19.83
CA SER A 1040 9.10 38.29 -19.14
C SER A 1040 8.08 39.22 -19.81
N ALA A 1041 8.48 40.46 -20.13
CA ALA A 1041 7.64 41.43 -20.81
C ALA A 1041 7.24 40.96 -22.21
N LEU A 1042 8.18 40.40 -22.99
CA LEU A 1042 7.92 39.90 -24.33
C LEU A 1042 6.94 38.70 -24.32
N ILE A 1043 7.12 37.75 -23.40
CA ILE A 1043 6.19 36.61 -23.26
C ILE A 1043 4.79 37.10 -22.87
N GLN A 1044 4.68 38.07 -21.96
CA GLN A 1044 3.40 38.64 -21.57
C GLN A 1044 2.69 39.35 -22.73
N GLU A 1045 3.42 40.12 -23.53
CA GLU A 1045 2.89 40.82 -24.71
C GLU A 1045 2.40 39.83 -25.78
N VAL A 1046 3.22 38.80 -26.10
CA VAL A 1046 2.88 37.78 -27.09
C VAL A 1046 1.67 36.95 -26.66
N THR A 1047 1.57 36.61 -25.37
CA THR A 1047 0.47 35.78 -24.84
C THR A 1047 -0.77 36.60 -24.46
N LYS A 1048 -0.70 37.93 -24.52
CA LYS A 1048 -1.73 38.86 -23.99
C LYS A 1048 -2.14 38.53 -22.54
N SER A 1049 -1.22 37.98 -21.74
CA SER A 1049 -1.50 37.53 -20.39
C SER A 1049 -1.21 38.63 -19.36
N GLN A 1050 -2.14 38.83 -18.42
CA GLN A 1050 -1.91 39.71 -17.26
C GLN A 1050 -1.08 39.03 -16.16
N THR A 1051 -0.80 37.73 -16.26
CA THR A 1051 -0.01 37.00 -15.26
C THR A 1051 1.49 37.11 -15.56
N LYS A 1052 2.30 37.33 -14.52
CA LYS A 1052 3.77 37.37 -14.64
C LYS A 1052 4.34 35.97 -14.86
N VAL A 1053 5.39 35.88 -15.68
CA VAL A 1053 6.08 34.63 -15.99
C VAL A 1053 6.70 34.05 -14.72
N LYS A 1054 6.36 32.80 -14.40
CA LYS A 1054 6.88 32.12 -13.20
C LYS A 1054 7.96 31.09 -13.49
N ILE A 1055 8.03 30.55 -14.70
CA ILE A 1055 8.93 29.46 -15.09
C ILE A 1055 9.48 29.77 -16.49
N VAL A 1056 10.79 29.58 -16.66
CA VAL A 1056 11.42 29.41 -17.98
C VAL A 1056 12.23 28.11 -17.94
N GLU A 1057 11.94 27.17 -18.84
CA GLU A 1057 12.60 25.86 -18.92
C GLU A 1057 13.38 25.74 -20.24
N GLN A 1058 14.65 25.33 -20.15
CA GLN A 1058 15.52 25.06 -21.30
C GLN A 1058 16.37 23.81 -21.03
N GLU A 1059 16.04 22.72 -21.72
CA GLU A 1059 16.72 21.41 -21.63
C GLU A 1059 16.94 20.92 -20.18
N GLU A 1060 18.17 21.07 -19.66
CA GLU A 1060 18.59 20.61 -18.34
C GLU A 1060 18.51 21.69 -17.24
N MET A 1061 18.10 22.92 -17.59
CA MET A 1061 18.09 24.07 -16.68
C MET A 1061 16.72 24.75 -16.63
N THR A 1062 16.33 25.13 -15.42
CA THR A 1062 15.07 25.79 -15.11
C THR A 1062 15.33 27.09 -14.34
N ILE A 1063 14.71 28.18 -14.79
CA ILE A 1063 14.69 29.46 -14.09
C ILE A 1063 13.34 29.61 -13.39
N LEU A 1064 13.36 29.63 -12.06
CA LEU A 1064 12.19 29.85 -11.23
C LEU A 1064 12.10 31.34 -10.89
N LEU A 1065 11.03 31.98 -11.37
CA LEU A 1065 10.72 33.37 -11.08
C LEU A 1065 9.62 33.46 -10.02
N GLU A 1066 9.82 34.32 -9.03
CA GLU A 1066 8.77 34.77 -8.12
C GLU A 1066 8.84 36.30 -7.99
N HIS A 1067 7.67 36.93 -7.90
CA HIS A 1067 7.55 38.39 -7.90
C HIS A 1067 6.91 38.83 -6.60
N GLY A 1068 7.59 39.74 -5.89
CA GLY A 1068 7.06 40.45 -4.74
C GLY A 1068 6.42 41.78 -5.14
N ASN A 1069 6.19 42.63 -4.16
CA ASN A 1069 5.61 43.96 -4.37
C ASN A 1069 6.64 44.95 -4.91
N TYR A 1070 7.90 44.84 -4.49
CA TYR A 1070 8.98 45.78 -4.81
C TYR A 1070 10.11 45.13 -5.60
N THR A 1071 10.29 43.82 -5.48
CA THR A 1071 11.40 43.07 -6.08
C THR A 1071 10.91 41.81 -6.79
N SER A 1072 11.81 41.18 -7.53
CA SER A 1072 11.63 39.87 -8.14
C SER A 1072 12.88 39.03 -7.88
N ILE A 1073 12.66 37.72 -7.76
CA ILE A 1073 13.72 36.75 -7.52
C ILE A 1073 13.74 35.74 -8.67
N ALA A 1074 14.94 35.46 -9.19
CA ALA A 1074 15.18 34.39 -10.14
C ALA A 1074 16.13 33.37 -9.51
N LEU A 1075 15.71 32.11 -9.45
CA LEU A 1075 16.56 31.00 -9.02
C LEU A 1075 16.81 30.06 -10.19
N ILE A 1076 18.08 29.88 -10.53
CA ILE A 1076 18.54 28.94 -11.55
C ILE A 1076 18.78 27.57 -10.89
N THR A 1077 18.12 26.55 -11.41
CA THR A 1077 18.12 25.18 -10.86
C THR A 1077 18.02 24.15 -11.99
N GLU A 1078 18.48 22.92 -11.77
CA GLU A 1078 18.35 21.83 -12.75
C GLU A 1078 16.88 21.39 -12.94
N GLU A 1079 16.03 21.56 -11.93
CA GLU A 1079 14.63 21.10 -11.95
C GLU A 1079 13.68 22.10 -11.25
N ASN A 1080 12.40 22.11 -11.65
CA ASN A 1080 11.33 22.86 -10.99
C ASN A 1080 10.82 22.15 -9.72
N LEU A 1081 11.48 22.43 -8.59
CA LEU A 1081 11.17 21.82 -7.29
C LEU A 1081 10.21 22.67 -6.45
N ILE A 1082 9.22 22.03 -5.81
CA ILE A 1082 8.25 22.64 -4.90
C ILE A 1082 8.96 23.24 -3.67
N THR A 1083 10.01 22.58 -3.17
CA THR A 1083 10.80 23.10 -2.05
C THR A 1083 11.46 24.43 -2.40
N LEU A 1084 12.06 24.52 -3.59
CA LEU A 1084 12.70 25.75 -4.07
C LEU A 1084 11.68 26.87 -4.28
N ARG A 1085 10.52 26.56 -4.87
CA ARG A 1085 9.39 27.49 -5.03
C ARG A 1085 8.94 28.13 -3.72
N ASN A 1086 8.77 27.31 -2.68
CA ASN A 1086 8.37 27.82 -1.37
C ASN A 1086 9.49 28.65 -0.73
N LYS A 1087 10.76 28.22 -0.85
CA LYS A 1087 11.90 28.96 -0.32
C LYS A 1087 12.04 30.34 -0.95
N ILE A 1088 11.96 30.47 -2.28
CA ILE A 1088 12.06 31.79 -2.94
C ILE A 1088 10.87 32.70 -2.60
N LYS A 1089 9.67 32.12 -2.44
CA LYS A 1089 8.47 32.87 -2.05
C LYS A 1089 8.51 33.38 -0.61
N GLU A 1090 9.03 32.58 0.31
CA GLU A 1090 9.26 33.03 1.69
C GLU A 1090 10.41 34.04 1.74
N LEU A 1091 11.49 33.78 1.02
CA LEU A 1091 12.66 34.65 1.02
C LEU A 1091 12.35 36.05 0.48
N ILE A 1092 11.63 36.16 -0.64
CA ILE A 1092 11.26 37.47 -1.20
C ILE A 1092 10.38 38.26 -0.23
N LYS A 1093 9.47 37.58 0.48
CA LYS A 1093 8.65 38.20 1.51
C LYS A 1093 9.49 38.66 2.70
N ASP A 1094 10.36 37.79 3.23
CA ASP A 1094 11.23 38.12 4.37
C ASP A 1094 12.15 39.33 4.05
N VAL A 1095 12.61 39.44 2.81
CA VAL A 1095 13.44 40.57 2.32
C VAL A 1095 12.62 41.85 2.17
N GLU A 1096 11.43 41.79 1.56
CA GLU A 1096 10.56 42.96 1.39
C GLU A 1096 10.02 43.48 2.73
N ASP A 1097 9.64 42.59 3.66
CA ASP A 1097 9.18 42.97 5.00
C ASP A 1097 10.31 43.66 5.79
N PHE A 1098 11.58 43.31 5.54
CA PHE A 1098 12.73 43.90 6.23
C PHE A 1098 13.17 45.24 5.63
N TYR A 1099 13.09 45.40 4.30
CA TYR A 1099 13.57 46.57 3.55
C TYR A 1099 12.45 47.44 2.99
N GLN A 1100 11.25 47.38 3.58
CA GLN A 1100 10.07 48.02 3.03
C GLN A 1100 10.28 49.54 2.81
N GLU A 1101 10.83 50.24 3.80
CA GLU A 1101 11.09 51.69 3.73
C GLU A 1101 12.17 52.03 2.69
N GLU A 1102 13.21 51.20 2.59
CA GLU A 1102 14.31 51.38 1.63
C GLU A 1102 13.89 51.09 0.18
N PHE A 1103 12.93 50.18 -0.04
CA PHE A 1103 12.35 49.95 -1.35
C PHE A 1103 11.40 51.09 -1.77
N GLU A 1104 10.62 51.64 -0.85
CA GLU A 1104 9.70 52.76 -1.13
C GLU A 1104 10.44 54.08 -1.43
N SER A 1105 11.62 54.27 -0.82
CA SER A 1105 12.44 55.49 -0.97
C SER A 1105 13.70 55.30 -1.84
N PHE A 1106 13.73 54.23 -2.66
CA PHE A 1106 14.94 53.81 -3.36
C PHE A 1106 15.49 54.87 -4.34
N SER A 1107 16.69 55.38 -4.04
CA SER A 1107 17.38 56.43 -4.81
C SER A 1107 18.47 55.93 -5.76
N GLY A 1108 18.61 54.61 -5.93
CA GLY A 1108 19.64 53.99 -6.76
C GLY A 1108 20.89 53.48 -6.00
N ASN A 1109 20.97 53.70 -4.68
CA ASN A 1109 22.10 53.19 -3.89
C ASN A 1109 21.93 51.72 -3.49
N LEU A 1110 22.62 50.82 -4.18
CA LEU A 1110 22.56 49.37 -3.95
C LEU A 1110 23.24 48.90 -2.65
N SER A 1111 24.11 49.70 -2.03
CA SER A 1111 24.83 49.30 -0.80
C SER A 1111 23.88 49.05 0.39
N LEU A 1112 22.67 49.62 0.33
CA LEU A 1112 21.63 49.48 1.35
C LEU A 1112 21.15 48.03 1.49
N PHE A 1113 21.23 47.23 0.42
CA PHE A 1113 20.74 45.85 0.39
C PHE A 1113 21.80 44.80 0.76
N SER A 1114 22.94 45.22 1.30
CA SER A 1114 24.07 44.33 1.63
C SER A 1114 23.73 43.16 2.58
N LYS A 1115 22.64 43.24 3.35
CA LYS A 1115 22.23 42.13 4.25
C LYS A 1115 21.37 41.07 3.57
N ILE A 1116 20.96 41.21 2.29
CA ILE A 1116 20.19 40.17 1.57
C ILE A 1116 20.92 38.82 1.61
N GLY A 1117 22.26 38.83 1.51
CA GLY A 1117 23.06 37.61 1.62
C GLY A 1117 22.87 36.82 2.91
N LYS A 1118 22.58 37.48 4.04
CA LYS A 1118 22.28 36.79 5.31
C LYS A 1118 20.95 36.02 5.26
N PHE A 1119 19.95 36.57 4.55
CA PHE A 1119 18.67 35.90 4.36
C PHE A 1119 18.81 34.70 3.41
N VAL A 1120 19.60 34.86 2.34
CA VAL A 1120 19.92 33.77 1.41
C VAL A 1120 20.65 32.64 2.13
N GLN A 1121 21.71 32.95 2.89
CA GLN A 1121 22.47 31.97 3.68
C GLN A 1121 21.56 31.21 4.67
N LYS A 1122 20.72 31.94 5.42
CA LYS A 1122 19.76 31.34 6.37
C LYS A 1122 18.76 30.39 5.71
N LYS A 1123 18.33 30.67 4.47
CA LYS A 1123 17.32 29.87 3.76
C LYS A 1123 17.90 28.75 2.90
N PHE A 1124 19.14 28.89 2.42
CA PHE A 1124 19.73 28.00 1.41
C PHE A 1124 21.00 27.26 1.86
N GLU A 1125 21.70 27.67 2.92
CA GLU A 1125 22.99 27.09 3.34
C GLU A 1125 23.02 26.48 4.76
N ASN A 1126 21.99 26.69 5.59
CA ASN A 1126 21.87 26.13 6.96
C ASN A 1126 20.87 24.98 7.10
#